data_AF-C6SGI3-F1
#
_entry.id   AF-C6SGI3-F1
#
_cell.length_a   1.000
_cell.length_b   1.000
_cell.length_c   1.000
_cell.angle_alpha   90.00
_cell.angle_beta   90.00
_cell.angle_gamma   90.00
#
_symmetry.space_group_name_H-M   'P 1'
#
loop_
_entity.id
_entity.type
_entity.pdbx_description
1 polymer ?
#
loop_
_entity_poly.entity_id
_entity_poly.type
_entity_poly.pdbx_seq_one_letter_code
_entity_poly.pdbx_strand_id
1 'polypeptide(L)'
;MNKTWKRQVFRHTALYTAILMFSHTGGGGAQAQTYQYAIVMNGQQLPEVKWGNSYNQLTHKSNTRQGIFNASFSGYKRNSTFLFENTDKVVAQKGGVVVFGAATYLPPYGKVSGFDAGKLTERGNALGWIGTTRPGLVGYHYQGSTCTGNSCPELNYKTQFTFGHSGLSKKKTDGRLDIYEDKSRDGSPIYKLQDYPGLGVSFNLGSESTAESKKLKKLASSFSEDVTQQNGADSQYKDKNLVYTTDDYSNKNNKTHQDAHHAIAFYLNAKLHLLDKKQIKNIVQGRTVDLGTLKTHIETTKEWKNRRHHIINQVANWEFKDTGKVSVELKLPEVKAGRCINANNPNKSTKAPSPALTAPALWFGPVQNGKAEMYSASVSTYPDSSSSRIFLQNLKRKTDPGKPGRHSLETLTENDIKSREPNFTGRQTIIRLNGGVREIKLDKNNTEVVNFNGNDGNNDTFGIVKDLGVEPDTSEWKKVLLPWTVRASNNDNQFKTFNQEEKDGKPKYSQKYRSRDNNGNRDLGDIVNSPIVAVGGYLATSANDGMVHIFKQSGGDKRSYNLKLSYIPGTMPRQYFDNDTSALKDSTLAKELRAFAEKGYVGDRYGVDGGFVLRQVERDGKTRVFMFGAMGFGGRGAYALDLSKIDSNNPTAVSLFDVKHDNNGKNSNNSVQLGYTVG
;
A
#
# COMPACT_ATOMS: atom_id res chain seq x y z
N MET A 1 43.95 -103.28 -1.87
CA MET A 1 43.33 -104.28 -2.77
C MET A 1 42.21 -103.60 -3.55
N ASN A 2 42.25 -103.74 -4.88
CA ASN A 2 41.23 -103.49 -5.94
C ASN A 2 40.36 -102.22 -5.86
N LYS A 3 40.62 -101.17 -6.66
CA LYS A 3 40.24 -101.00 -8.09
C LYS A 3 38.78 -101.42 -8.39
N THR A 4 37.88 -100.46 -8.64
CA THR A 4 37.46 -100.06 -10.01
C THR A 4 36.50 -98.86 -10.03
N TRP A 5 36.82 -97.92 -10.92
CA TRP A 5 35.96 -96.89 -11.50
C TRP A 5 35.25 -97.42 -12.76
N LYS A 6 34.06 -96.89 -13.08
CA LYS A 6 33.50 -96.58 -14.43
C LYS A 6 31.98 -96.35 -14.30
N ARG A 7 31.29 -95.46 -15.00
CA ARG A 7 31.57 -94.28 -15.85
C ARG A 7 30.18 -93.82 -16.33
N GLN A 8 29.90 -92.51 -16.36
CA GLN A 8 29.03 -91.82 -17.34
C GLN A 8 27.51 -92.19 -17.29
N VAL A 9 26.49 -91.33 -17.48
CA VAL A 9 26.36 -90.00 -18.07
C VAL A 9 24.87 -89.58 -17.92
N PHE A 10 24.64 -88.29 -17.66
CA PHE A 10 23.50 -87.47 -18.12
C PHE A 10 22.14 -87.43 -17.38
N ARG A 11 21.87 -86.20 -16.92
CA ARG A 11 20.64 -85.38 -17.10
C ARG A 11 19.41 -85.65 -16.20
N HIS A 12 19.01 -84.55 -15.53
CA HIS A 12 17.72 -84.23 -14.91
C HIS A 12 17.59 -84.41 -13.39
N THR A 13 18.21 -83.50 -12.63
CA THR A 13 17.77 -83.21 -11.25
C THR A 13 18.13 -81.77 -10.85
N ALA A 14 17.48 -80.79 -11.49
CA ALA A 14 17.56 -79.37 -11.09
C ALA A 14 16.19 -78.68 -11.26
N LEU A 15 15.11 -79.42 -10.99
CA LEU A 15 13.75 -78.93 -11.17
C LEU A 15 12.80 -79.48 -10.10
N TYR A 16 13.22 -79.51 -8.82
CA TYR A 16 12.32 -79.86 -7.71
C TYR A 16 12.63 -79.16 -6.37
N THR A 17 13.30 -78.00 -6.41
CA THR A 17 13.49 -77.12 -5.22
C THR A 17 12.94 -75.70 -5.42
N ALA A 18 12.27 -75.41 -6.54
CA ALA A 18 11.63 -74.12 -6.80
C ALA A 18 10.09 -74.12 -6.71
N ILE A 19 9.45 -75.26 -6.42
CA ILE A 19 7.97 -75.40 -6.38
C ILE A 19 7.42 -75.63 -4.95
N LEU A 20 8.27 -75.79 -3.93
CA LEU A 20 7.86 -76.01 -2.54
C LEU A 20 7.97 -74.78 -1.61
N MET A 21 8.20 -73.59 -2.16
CA MET A 21 8.11 -72.31 -1.42
C MET A 21 6.83 -71.51 -1.76
N PHE A 22 5.94 -72.04 -2.61
CA PHE A 22 4.69 -71.38 -3.03
C PHE A 22 3.42 -72.06 -2.51
N SER A 23 3.53 -72.90 -1.49
CA SER A 23 2.38 -73.59 -0.90
C SER A 23 2.39 -73.50 0.62
N HIS A 24 2.48 -72.28 1.17
CA HIS A 24 1.97 -71.94 2.51
C HIS A 24 1.85 -70.42 2.69
N THR A 25 0.92 -69.79 1.96
CA THR A 25 0.25 -68.56 2.41
C THR A 25 -1.23 -68.61 2.01
N GLY A 26 -1.95 -69.57 2.59
CA GLY A 26 -3.37 -69.36 2.88
C GLY A 26 -3.45 -68.34 4.01
N GLY A 27 -3.52 -67.06 3.66
CA GLY A 27 -3.58 -65.95 4.60
C GLY A 27 -3.45 -64.63 3.85
N GLY A 28 -4.54 -63.88 3.74
CA GLY A 28 -4.55 -62.53 3.17
C GLY A 28 -3.72 -61.58 4.05
N GLY A 29 -2.41 -61.55 3.83
CA GLY A 29 -1.50 -60.62 4.50
C GLY A 29 -1.49 -59.28 3.77
N ALA A 30 -1.94 -58.22 4.44
CA ALA A 30 -1.70 -56.85 3.99
C ALA A 30 -0.20 -56.52 4.15
N GLN A 31 0.47 -56.13 3.07
CA GLN A 31 1.87 -55.70 3.14
C GLN A 31 1.91 -54.18 3.18
N ALA A 32 2.23 -53.63 4.36
CA ALA A 32 2.44 -52.21 4.57
C ALA A 32 3.93 -51.89 4.49
N GLN A 33 4.31 -50.99 3.57
CA GLN A 33 5.68 -50.53 3.38
C GLN A 33 5.78 -49.05 3.72
N THR A 34 6.57 -48.72 4.73
CA THR A 34 6.91 -47.34 5.08
C THR A 34 8.26 -46.99 4.48
N TYR A 35 8.37 -45.84 3.84
CA TYR A 35 9.62 -45.35 3.23
C TYR A 35 9.85 -43.88 3.54
N GLN A 36 11.13 -43.50 3.58
CA GLN A 36 11.56 -42.14 3.84
C GLN A 36 12.02 -41.45 2.56
N TYR A 37 11.66 -40.19 2.44
CA TYR A 37 12.17 -39.29 1.40
C TYR A 37 12.33 -37.88 1.98
N ALA A 38 13.02 -37.00 1.27
CA ALA A 38 13.15 -35.59 1.60
C ALA A 38 12.72 -34.74 0.42
N ILE A 39 12.25 -33.52 0.70
CA ILE A 39 11.96 -32.52 -0.33
C ILE A 39 12.95 -31.38 -0.15
N VAL A 40 13.69 -31.06 -1.21
CA VAL A 40 14.77 -30.07 -1.19
C VAL A 40 14.58 -29.07 -2.32
N MET A 41 15.18 -27.90 -2.19
CA MET A 41 15.30 -26.94 -3.29
C MET A 41 16.59 -27.23 -4.06
N ASN A 42 16.50 -27.40 -5.37
CA ASN A 42 17.66 -27.64 -6.22
C ASN A 42 18.41 -26.33 -6.54
N GLY A 43 19.52 -26.42 -7.29
CA GLY A 43 20.35 -25.26 -7.67
C GLY A 43 19.64 -24.20 -8.54
N GLN A 44 18.46 -24.51 -9.09
CA GLN A 44 17.60 -23.59 -9.84
C GLN A 44 16.44 -23.05 -9.00
N GLN A 45 16.45 -23.25 -7.68
CA GLN A 45 15.35 -22.91 -6.77
C GLN A 45 14.02 -23.57 -7.13
N LEU A 46 14.06 -24.80 -7.63
CA LEU A 46 12.87 -25.62 -7.85
C LEU A 46 12.80 -26.78 -6.85
N PRO A 47 11.60 -27.19 -6.42
CA PRO A 47 11.43 -28.27 -5.47
C PRO A 47 11.73 -29.63 -6.11
N GLU A 48 12.45 -30.50 -5.41
CA GLU A 48 12.85 -31.83 -5.86
C GLU A 48 12.68 -32.85 -4.74
N VAL A 49 12.26 -34.08 -5.09
CA VAL A 49 12.17 -35.19 -4.14
C VAL A 49 13.46 -36.01 -4.17
N LYS A 50 14.03 -36.30 -3.00
CA LYS A 50 15.19 -37.19 -2.83
C LYS A 50 14.76 -38.43 -2.04
N TRP A 51 14.95 -39.60 -2.63
CA TRP A 51 14.58 -40.90 -2.04
C TRP A 51 15.70 -41.94 -2.25
N GLY A 52 15.64 -43.07 -1.54
CA GLY A 52 16.62 -44.16 -1.66
C GLY A 52 18.07 -43.70 -1.43
N ASN A 53 18.97 -44.06 -2.34
CA ASN A 53 20.39 -43.69 -2.23
C ASN A 53 20.60 -42.16 -2.21
N SER A 54 19.81 -41.41 -3.01
CA SER A 54 19.91 -39.95 -3.05
C SER A 54 19.50 -39.30 -1.72
N TYR A 55 18.55 -39.88 -1.00
CA TYR A 55 18.18 -39.46 0.36
C TYR A 55 19.27 -39.76 1.38
N ASN A 56 19.92 -40.93 1.26
CA ASN A 56 21.00 -41.33 2.17
C ASN A 56 22.28 -40.50 1.99
N GLN A 57 22.50 -39.96 0.79
CA GLN A 57 23.64 -39.10 0.46
C GLN A 57 23.45 -37.62 0.86
N LEU A 58 22.28 -37.22 1.35
CA LEU A 58 22.04 -35.86 1.82
C LEU A 58 22.86 -35.59 3.09
N THR A 59 23.77 -34.63 3.02
CA THR A 59 24.55 -34.12 4.16
C THR A 59 23.65 -33.51 5.25
N HIS A 60 22.57 -32.82 4.82
CA HIS A 60 21.53 -32.30 5.71
C HIS A 60 20.15 -32.74 5.22
N LYS A 61 19.47 -33.56 6.01
CA LYS A 61 18.11 -34.04 5.74
C LYS A 61 17.08 -33.01 6.20
N SER A 62 16.82 -31.98 5.40
CA SER A 62 15.71 -31.03 5.65
C SER A 62 14.40 -31.57 5.08
N ASN A 63 13.27 -31.26 5.73
CA ASN A 63 11.94 -31.63 5.23
C ASN A 63 11.78 -33.13 4.91
N THR A 64 12.24 -33.98 5.82
CA THR A 64 12.01 -35.43 5.74
C THR A 64 10.53 -35.75 5.86
N ARG A 65 10.09 -36.76 5.11
CA ARG A 65 8.72 -37.25 5.07
C ARG A 65 8.71 -38.77 5.16
N GLN A 66 7.61 -39.29 5.66
CA GLN A 66 7.30 -40.72 5.61
C GLN A 66 6.10 -40.90 4.67
N GLY A 67 6.25 -41.82 3.72
CA GLY A 67 5.15 -42.31 2.91
C GLY A 67 4.82 -43.72 3.34
N ILE A 68 3.52 -44.05 3.38
CA ILE A 68 3.05 -45.41 3.64
C ILE A 68 2.37 -45.91 2.37
N PHE A 69 2.84 -47.06 1.89
CA PHE A 69 2.22 -47.79 0.80
C PHE A 69 1.66 -49.11 1.32
N ASN A 70 0.35 -49.30 1.18
CA ASN A 70 -0.33 -50.53 1.55
C ASN A 70 -0.89 -51.20 0.30
N ALA A 71 -0.52 -52.46 0.09
CA ALA A 71 -1.15 -53.31 -0.91
C ALA A 71 -1.86 -54.48 -0.21
N SER A 72 -3.16 -54.62 -0.48
CA SER A 72 -3.96 -55.76 -0.05
C SER A 72 -4.66 -56.40 -1.24
N PHE A 73 -4.86 -57.72 -1.16
CA PHE A 73 -5.52 -58.50 -2.19
C PHE A 73 -6.82 -59.06 -1.62
N SER A 74 -7.93 -58.84 -2.33
CA SER A 74 -9.22 -59.45 -2.04
C SER A 74 -9.66 -60.22 -3.29
N GLY A 75 -9.38 -61.53 -3.31
CA GLY A 75 -9.47 -62.34 -4.52
C GLY A 75 -8.55 -61.80 -5.62
N TYR A 76 -9.08 -61.57 -6.82
CA TYR A 76 -8.36 -60.98 -7.96
C TYR A 76 -8.25 -59.43 -7.90
N LYS A 77 -8.80 -58.78 -6.85
CA LYS A 77 -8.79 -57.32 -6.72
C LYS A 77 -7.62 -56.87 -5.86
N ARG A 78 -6.80 -55.96 -6.37
CA ARG A 78 -5.67 -55.33 -5.65
C ARG A 78 -6.10 -53.96 -5.12
N ASN A 79 -6.16 -53.77 -3.82
CA ASN A 79 -6.37 -52.45 -3.23
C ASN A 79 -5.00 -51.86 -2.86
N SER A 80 -4.68 -50.71 -3.43
CA SER A 80 -3.41 -50.01 -3.23
C SER A 80 -3.69 -48.63 -2.64
N THR A 81 -3.17 -48.37 -1.43
CA THR A 81 -3.36 -47.09 -0.74
C THR A 81 -2.01 -46.43 -0.48
N PHE A 82 -1.90 -45.17 -0.87
CA PHE A 82 -0.79 -44.29 -0.51
C PHE A 82 -1.27 -43.27 0.52
N LEU A 83 -0.54 -43.17 1.62
CA LEU A 83 -0.76 -42.17 2.65
C LEU A 83 0.48 -41.28 2.78
N PHE A 84 0.25 -39.98 2.75
CA PHE A 84 1.26 -38.94 2.90
C PHE A 84 0.88 -37.98 4.03
N GLU A 85 1.89 -37.53 4.77
CA GLU A 85 1.74 -36.52 5.82
C GLU A 85 2.70 -35.35 5.55
N ASN A 86 2.17 -34.19 5.20
CA ASN A 86 2.94 -32.97 5.05
C ASN A 86 2.75 -32.00 6.22
N THR A 87 3.86 -31.43 6.72
CA THR A 87 3.86 -30.56 7.91
C THR A 87 4.75 -29.34 7.75
N ASP A 88 5.11 -28.95 6.52
CA ASP A 88 5.97 -27.77 6.30
C ASP A 88 5.24 -26.45 6.58
N LYS A 89 5.98 -25.35 6.49
CA LYS A 89 5.47 -23.99 6.67
C LYS A 89 5.97 -23.07 5.57
N VAL A 90 5.08 -22.24 5.05
CA VAL A 90 5.44 -21.07 4.25
C VAL A 90 5.63 -19.91 5.21
N VAL A 91 6.81 -19.30 5.23
CA VAL A 91 7.11 -18.17 6.13
C VAL A 91 7.53 -16.96 5.33
N ALA A 92 6.79 -15.86 5.47
CA ALA A 92 7.22 -14.55 5.03
C ALA A 92 7.71 -13.74 6.24
N GLN A 93 8.89 -13.14 6.13
CA GLN A 93 9.50 -12.37 7.20
C GLN A 93 10.32 -11.24 6.60
N LYS A 94 10.25 -10.06 7.23
CA LYS A 94 11.16 -8.96 6.95
C LYS A 94 11.94 -8.62 8.21
N GLY A 95 13.26 -8.54 8.09
CA GLY A 95 14.11 -8.04 9.16
C GLY A 95 13.99 -6.53 9.32
N GLY A 96 14.31 -6.03 10.50
CA GLY A 96 14.33 -4.59 10.79
C GLY A 96 13.07 -4.06 11.48
N VAL A 97 13.07 -2.75 11.70
CA VAL A 97 12.02 -2.00 12.38
C VAL A 97 11.13 -1.34 11.34
N VAL A 98 9.82 -1.54 11.50
CA VAL A 98 8.76 -0.84 10.79
C VAL A 98 8.20 0.23 11.72
N VAL A 99 8.34 1.48 11.33
CA VAL A 99 7.71 2.59 12.06
C VAL A 99 6.46 2.99 11.29
N PHE A 100 5.29 2.65 11.80
CA PHE A 100 4.06 3.29 11.31
C PHE A 100 4.00 4.67 11.95
N GLY A 101 4.21 5.70 11.14
CA GLY A 101 4.07 7.08 11.58
C GLY A 101 2.68 7.34 12.15
N ALA A 102 2.53 7.32 13.47
CA ALA A 102 1.62 8.25 14.11
C ALA A 102 2.32 9.60 14.01
N ALA A 103 2.05 10.31 12.91
CA ALA A 103 2.44 11.70 12.81
C ALA A 103 2.03 12.38 14.12
N THR A 104 3.00 12.89 14.85
CA THR A 104 2.67 13.88 15.86
C THR A 104 2.05 15.05 15.13
N TYR A 105 0.90 15.44 15.66
CA TYR A 105 -0.02 16.49 15.25
C TYR A 105 0.59 17.90 15.16
N LEU A 106 1.89 18.07 14.96
CA LEU A 106 2.52 19.39 14.92
C LEU A 106 3.67 19.36 13.91
N PRO A 107 3.64 20.19 12.84
CA PRO A 107 4.87 20.56 12.17
C PRO A 107 5.79 21.24 13.18
N PRO A 108 7.11 21.11 13.01
CA PRO A 108 8.09 21.74 13.88
C PRO A 108 7.79 23.23 14.06
N TYR A 109 7.65 23.64 15.32
CA TYR A 109 7.43 25.02 15.73
C TYR A 109 8.80 25.72 15.76
N GLY A 110 9.03 26.67 14.86
CA GLY A 110 10.31 27.39 14.78
C GLY A 110 11.46 26.50 14.30
N LYS A 111 12.29 27.02 13.39
CA LYS A 111 13.44 26.33 12.79
C LYS A 111 14.30 25.66 13.86
N VAL A 112 14.66 24.38 13.71
CA VAL A 112 15.98 23.93 13.23
C VAL A 112 15.85 22.48 12.73
N SER A 113 16.61 22.17 11.68
CA SER A 113 16.90 20.84 11.14
C SER A 113 16.84 19.70 12.15
N GLY A 114 15.90 18.78 11.96
CA GLY A 114 15.81 17.54 12.71
C GLY A 114 14.93 16.51 12.02
N PHE A 115 14.89 16.53 10.69
CA PHE A 115 14.24 15.48 9.91
C PHE A 115 15.10 14.22 10.07
N ASP A 116 14.66 13.30 10.92
CA ASP A 116 15.37 12.05 11.21
C ASP A 116 15.23 11.12 10.00
N ALA A 117 16.13 11.30 9.03
CA ALA A 117 16.21 10.49 7.81
C ALA A 117 16.27 8.99 8.14
N GLY A 118 16.86 8.60 9.28
CA GLY A 118 16.92 7.21 9.74
C GLY A 118 15.53 6.60 9.98
N LYS A 119 14.66 7.30 10.73
CA LYS A 119 13.26 6.85 10.97
C LYS A 119 12.41 6.83 9.71
N LEU A 120 12.77 7.63 8.71
CA LEU A 120 12.11 7.70 7.41
C LEU A 120 12.54 6.57 6.45
N THR A 121 13.79 6.13 6.52
CA THR A 121 14.25 4.90 5.86
C THR A 121 13.59 3.66 6.49
N GLU A 122 13.42 3.64 7.82
CA GLU A 122 12.67 2.57 8.53
C GLU A 122 11.17 2.53 8.15
N ARG A 123 10.58 3.66 7.71
CA ARG A 123 9.20 3.73 7.18
C ARG A 123 9.05 3.17 5.77
N GLY A 124 10.01 3.44 4.87
CA GLY A 124 10.01 2.85 3.53
C GLY A 124 10.00 1.31 3.59
N ASN A 125 10.62 0.75 4.63
CA ASN A 125 10.57 -0.69 4.90
C ASN A 125 9.18 -1.23 5.26
N ALA A 126 8.25 -0.39 5.73
CA ALA A 126 6.88 -0.76 6.07
C ALA A 126 5.93 -0.89 4.87
N LEU A 127 6.17 -0.10 3.81
CA LEU A 127 5.26 0.04 2.67
C LEU A 127 5.48 -1.01 1.57
N GLY A 128 6.61 -1.72 1.60
CA GLY A 128 6.96 -2.76 0.63
C GLY A 128 6.34 -4.13 0.95
N TRP A 129 6.36 -5.03 -0.03
CA TRP A 129 6.01 -6.43 0.18
C TRP A 129 7.04 -7.13 1.09
N ILE A 130 6.53 -7.92 2.03
CA ILE A 130 7.25 -8.87 2.86
C ILE A 130 7.25 -10.19 2.09
N GLY A 131 8.40 -10.52 1.49
CA GLY A 131 8.57 -11.73 0.70
C GLY A 131 8.78 -12.98 1.54
N THR A 132 8.73 -14.13 0.86
CA THR A 132 8.99 -15.44 1.45
C THR A 132 10.46 -15.55 1.87
N THR A 133 10.69 -15.98 3.12
CA THR A 133 12.02 -16.34 3.63
C THR A 133 12.21 -17.85 3.72
N ARG A 134 11.10 -18.59 3.87
CA ARG A 134 11.08 -20.05 3.80
C ARG A 134 9.90 -20.50 2.95
N PRO A 135 10.15 -21.01 1.72
CA PRO A 135 9.11 -21.64 0.91
C PRO A 135 8.55 -22.88 1.61
N GLY A 136 7.25 -23.11 1.51
CA GLY A 136 6.63 -24.34 2.01
C GLY A 136 6.71 -25.43 0.96
N LEU A 137 7.24 -26.60 1.32
CA LEU A 137 7.49 -27.68 0.36
C LEU A 137 6.52 -28.85 0.54
N VAL A 138 5.86 -29.20 -0.55
CA VAL A 138 5.02 -30.40 -0.67
C VAL A 138 5.58 -31.33 -1.72
N GLY A 139 5.56 -32.63 -1.45
CA GLY A 139 6.06 -33.59 -2.42
C GLY A 139 5.66 -35.01 -2.10
N TYR A 140 5.73 -35.85 -3.12
CA TYR A 140 5.21 -37.21 -3.13
C TYR A 140 6.17 -38.10 -3.91
N HIS A 141 6.37 -39.31 -3.40
CA HIS A 141 7.14 -40.37 -4.02
C HIS A 141 6.36 -41.67 -3.89
N TYR A 142 6.39 -42.54 -4.90
CA TYR A 142 5.50 -43.72 -4.97
C TYR A 142 6.26 -45.05 -4.81
N GLN A 143 7.18 -45.11 -3.85
CA GLN A 143 7.96 -46.32 -3.58
C GLN A 143 7.04 -47.51 -3.26
N GLY A 144 7.39 -48.68 -3.81
CA GLY A 144 6.60 -49.91 -3.67
C GLY A 144 5.53 -50.10 -4.76
N SER A 145 5.21 -49.08 -5.56
CA SER A 145 4.35 -49.23 -6.74
C SER A 145 5.15 -49.76 -7.94
N THR A 146 4.96 -51.04 -8.23
CA THR A 146 5.53 -51.76 -9.37
C THR A 146 4.63 -51.73 -10.62
N CYS A 147 3.75 -50.73 -10.71
CA CYS A 147 2.84 -50.63 -11.82
C CYS A 147 3.57 -50.37 -13.16
N THR A 148 3.19 -51.04 -14.25
CA THR A 148 3.86 -50.89 -15.56
C THR A 148 2.94 -50.32 -16.65
N GLY A 149 3.46 -49.37 -17.44
CA GLY A 149 2.82 -48.89 -18.67
C GLY A 149 1.57 -48.02 -18.45
N ASN A 150 0.52 -48.28 -19.24
CA ASN A 150 -0.75 -47.51 -19.21
C ASN A 150 -1.68 -47.91 -18.05
N SER A 151 -1.30 -48.90 -17.24
CA SER A 151 -2.08 -49.36 -16.09
C SER A 151 -1.93 -48.47 -14.85
N CYS A 152 -0.98 -47.52 -14.87
CA CYS A 152 -0.65 -46.71 -13.71
C CYS A 152 -1.55 -45.49 -13.59
N PRO A 153 -2.09 -45.23 -12.38
CA PRO A 153 -2.78 -43.99 -12.09
C PRO A 153 -2.02 -42.77 -12.59
N GLU A 154 -2.68 -42.00 -13.45
CA GLU A 154 -2.29 -40.62 -13.74
C GLU A 154 -2.97 -39.75 -12.66
N LEU A 155 -2.18 -38.89 -12.01
CA LEU A 155 -2.64 -38.09 -10.88
C LEU A 155 -2.75 -36.61 -11.22
N ASN A 156 -3.67 -35.97 -10.52
CA ASN A 156 -3.84 -34.54 -10.47
C ASN A 156 -3.67 -34.06 -9.03
N TYR A 157 -2.86 -33.01 -8.86
CA TYR A 157 -2.60 -32.38 -7.58
C TYR A 157 -3.29 -31.03 -7.55
N LYS A 158 -4.14 -30.80 -6.55
CA LYS A 158 -4.79 -29.52 -6.29
C LYS A 158 -4.44 -29.03 -4.91
N THR A 159 -3.97 -27.81 -4.78
CA THR A 159 -3.70 -27.20 -3.47
C THR A 159 -4.58 -26.00 -3.26
N GLN A 160 -5.38 -26.06 -2.19
CA GLN A 160 -6.30 -25.00 -1.80
C GLN A 160 -5.82 -24.31 -0.53
N PHE A 161 -6.04 -23.01 -0.46
CA PHE A 161 -5.85 -22.22 0.75
C PHE A 161 -7.15 -22.11 1.55
N THR A 162 -7.05 -22.27 2.87
CA THR A 162 -8.17 -22.11 3.80
C THR A 162 -7.74 -21.26 4.98
N PHE A 163 -8.63 -20.40 5.49
CA PHE A 163 -8.32 -19.53 6.63
C PHE A 163 -8.24 -20.28 7.96
N GLY A 164 -8.88 -21.46 8.09
CA GLY A 164 -8.77 -22.31 9.29
C GLY A 164 -8.94 -21.55 10.61
N HIS A 165 -8.03 -21.79 11.55
CA HIS A 165 -7.86 -21.03 12.79
C HIS A 165 -6.78 -19.94 12.62
N SER A 166 -6.97 -19.04 11.64
CA SER A 166 -6.04 -17.93 11.41
C SER A 166 -6.03 -16.93 12.57
N GLY A 167 -4.91 -16.23 12.75
CA GLY A 167 -4.76 -15.07 13.64
C GLY A 167 -5.37 -13.77 13.07
N LEU A 168 -6.33 -13.91 12.16
CA LEU A 168 -7.07 -12.80 11.57
C LEU A 168 -8.33 -12.52 12.38
N SER A 169 -8.68 -11.25 12.51
CA SER A 169 -9.87 -10.83 13.25
C SER A 169 -11.15 -11.35 12.61
N LYS A 170 -12.12 -11.68 13.45
CA LYS A 170 -13.49 -12.00 13.06
C LYS A 170 -14.47 -10.99 13.66
N LYS A 171 -15.49 -10.64 12.90
CA LYS A 171 -16.57 -9.76 13.36
C LYS A 171 -17.36 -10.46 14.46
N LYS A 172 -17.71 -9.71 15.51
CA LYS A 172 -18.53 -10.23 16.63
C LYS A 172 -19.97 -10.55 16.23
N THR A 173 -20.46 -9.97 15.13
CA THR A 173 -21.85 -10.06 14.69
C THR A 173 -22.18 -11.37 13.98
N ASP A 174 -21.32 -11.81 13.06
CA ASP A 174 -21.57 -12.94 12.17
C ASP A 174 -20.43 -13.97 12.15
N GLY A 175 -19.36 -13.73 12.92
CA GLY A 175 -18.20 -14.62 13.00
C GLY A 175 -17.35 -14.69 11.72
N ARG A 176 -17.64 -13.86 10.71
CA ARG A 176 -16.87 -13.80 9.46
C ARG A 176 -15.60 -12.99 9.63
N LEU A 177 -14.63 -13.16 8.73
CA LEU A 177 -13.41 -12.36 8.70
C LEU A 177 -13.75 -10.86 8.69
N ASP A 178 -13.12 -10.13 9.60
CA ASP A 178 -13.20 -8.68 9.64
C ASP A 178 -12.25 -8.11 8.58
N ILE A 179 -12.80 -7.89 7.38
CA ILE A 179 -12.11 -7.26 6.26
C ILE A 179 -12.30 -5.75 6.38
N TYR A 180 -11.21 -4.99 6.26
CA TYR A 180 -11.26 -3.54 6.27
C TYR A 180 -12.08 -3.02 5.08
N GLU A 181 -12.81 -1.92 5.30
CA GLU A 181 -13.71 -1.34 4.28
C GLU A 181 -12.97 -0.92 3.01
N ASP A 182 -11.71 -0.50 3.14
CA ASP A 182 -10.87 -0.13 2.03
C ASP A 182 -10.00 -1.31 1.57
N LYS A 183 -9.89 -1.51 0.25
CA LYS A 183 -8.90 -2.39 -0.38
C LYS A 183 -7.53 -1.72 -0.38
N SER A 184 -6.47 -2.52 -0.52
CA SER A 184 -5.13 -2.00 -0.75
C SER A 184 -5.02 -1.30 -2.12
N ARG A 185 -3.95 -0.55 -2.35
CA ARG A 185 -3.71 0.19 -3.62
C ARG A 185 -3.74 -0.71 -4.86
N ASP A 186 -3.32 -1.96 -4.72
CA ASP A 186 -3.35 -3.01 -5.75
C ASP A 186 -4.70 -3.75 -5.86
N GLY A 187 -5.73 -3.29 -5.11
CA GLY A 187 -7.07 -3.87 -5.11
C GLY A 187 -7.22 -5.14 -4.26
N SER A 188 -6.20 -5.53 -3.50
CA SER A 188 -6.24 -6.71 -2.64
C SER A 188 -7.07 -6.45 -1.36
N PRO A 189 -7.82 -7.45 -0.84
CA PRO A 189 -8.49 -7.33 0.46
C PRO A 189 -7.48 -7.11 1.59
N ILE A 190 -7.87 -6.30 2.58
CA ILE A 190 -7.07 -6.06 3.79
C ILE A 190 -7.76 -6.76 4.97
N TYR A 191 -7.16 -7.85 5.44
CA TYR A 191 -7.65 -8.63 6.57
C TYR A 191 -7.12 -8.02 7.88
N LYS A 192 -7.99 -7.71 8.83
CA LYS A 192 -7.56 -7.14 10.11
C LYS A 192 -6.86 -8.20 10.98
N LEU A 193 -5.86 -7.79 11.75
CA LEU A 193 -5.13 -8.68 12.65
C LEU A 193 -5.81 -8.77 14.02
N GLN A 194 -5.97 -9.98 14.55
CA GLN A 194 -6.69 -10.22 15.81
C GLN A 194 -6.02 -9.54 17.01
N ASP A 195 -4.71 -9.74 17.17
CA ASP A 195 -3.95 -9.20 18.30
C ASP A 195 -3.54 -7.73 18.10
N TYR A 196 -3.70 -7.21 16.88
CA TYR A 196 -3.25 -5.88 16.47
C TYR A 196 -4.36 -5.12 15.71
N PRO A 197 -5.41 -4.63 16.41
CA PRO A 197 -6.59 -4.04 15.78
C PRO A 197 -6.31 -2.80 14.92
N GLY A 198 -5.20 -2.09 15.18
CA GLY A 198 -4.75 -0.97 14.34
C GLY A 198 -4.06 -1.39 13.04
N LEU A 199 -3.81 -2.68 12.81
CA LEU A 199 -3.09 -3.21 11.64
C LEU A 199 -3.94 -4.20 10.84
N GLY A 200 -3.69 -4.23 9.55
CA GLY A 200 -4.24 -5.23 8.63
C GLY A 200 -3.19 -5.74 7.66
N VAL A 201 -3.48 -6.84 6.99
CA VAL A 201 -2.58 -7.49 6.05
C VAL A 201 -3.31 -7.78 4.74
N SER A 202 -2.67 -7.47 3.63
CA SER A 202 -3.01 -8.06 2.33
C SER A 202 -1.93 -9.07 1.97
N PHE A 203 -2.27 -10.17 1.31
CA PHE A 203 -1.28 -11.18 0.94
C PHE A 203 -1.66 -11.92 -0.33
N ASN A 204 -0.65 -12.47 -0.99
CA ASN A 204 -0.80 -13.35 -2.13
C ASN A 204 0.02 -14.63 -1.93
N LEU A 205 -0.45 -15.70 -2.55
CA LEU A 205 0.18 -17.01 -2.56
C LEU A 205 0.51 -17.41 -3.99
N GLY A 206 1.76 -17.82 -4.21
CA GLY A 206 2.23 -18.38 -5.46
C GLY A 206 2.71 -19.81 -5.28
N SER A 207 2.83 -20.54 -6.39
CA SER A 207 3.35 -21.90 -6.41
C SER A 207 4.30 -22.13 -7.59
N GLU A 208 5.26 -23.03 -7.40
CA GLU A 208 6.18 -23.51 -8.42
C GLU A 208 6.40 -25.03 -8.30
N SER A 209 6.58 -25.72 -9.42
CA SER A 209 6.81 -27.15 -9.50
C SER A 209 7.75 -27.50 -10.66
N THR A 210 8.41 -28.66 -10.58
CA THR A 210 9.25 -29.24 -11.63
C THR A 210 8.46 -30.00 -12.69
N ALA A 211 7.17 -30.31 -12.46
CA ALA A 211 6.31 -30.88 -13.49
C ALA A 211 6.07 -29.84 -14.59
N GLU A 212 6.50 -30.13 -15.82
CA GLU A 212 6.54 -29.22 -16.97
C GLU A 212 5.26 -28.40 -17.16
N SER A 213 5.24 -27.12 -16.75
CA SER A 213 4.97 -26.00 -17.66
C SER A 213 5.12 -24.63 -16.98
N LYS A 214 5.62 -23.65 -17.74
CA LYS A 214 5.58 -22.22 -17.39
C LYS A 214 4.15 -21.66 -17.19
N LYS A 215 3.09 -22.45 -17.48
CA LYS A 215 1.68 -22.08 -17.33
C LYS A 215 1.11 -22.29 -15.92
N LEU A 216 1.83 -22.94 -15.00
CA LEU A 216 1.33 -23.29 -13.66
C LEU A 216 1.64 -22.25 -12.56
N LYS A 217 2.28 -21.13 -12.89
CA LYS A 217 2.55 -20.03 -11.92
C LYS A 217 1.27 -19.22 -11.67
N LYS A 218 0.37 -19.74 -10.83
CA LYS A 218 -0.84 -19.03 -10.43
C LYS A 218 -0.57 -18.21 -9.17
N LEU A 219 -0.61 -16.89 -9.30
CA LEU A 219 -0.62 -15.98 -8.15
C LEU A 219 -2.07 -15.80 -7.69
N ALA A 220 -2.41 -16.31 -6.52
CA ALA A 220 -3.71 -16.10 -5.89
C ALA A 220 -3.62 -14.94 -4.88
N SER A 221 -4.44 -13.91 -5.06
CA SER A 221 -4.46 -12.70 -4.21
C SER A 221 -5.81 -12.43 -3.53
N SER A 222 -6.81 -13.27 -3.78
CA SER A 222 -8.15 -13.16 -3.19
C SER A 222 -8.66 -14.53 -2.78
N PHE A 223 -9.18 -14.63 -1.56
CA PHE A 223 -9.58 -15.87 -0.93
C PHE A 223 -10.96 -15.74 -0.29
N SER A 224 -11.82 -16.72 -0.53
CA SER A 224 -13.15 -16.87 0.05
C SER A 224 -13.08 -17.61 1.39
N GLU A 225 -13.76 -17.08 2.41
CA GLU A 225 -13.90 -17.72 3.73
C GLU A 225 -14.79 -18.98 3.69
N ASP A 226 -15.60 -19.15 2.64
CA ASP A 226 -16.51 -20.29 2.50
C ASP A 226 -15.76 -21.62 2.30
N VAL A 227 -14.46 -21.55 1.98
CA VAL A 227 -13.61 -22.74 1.85
C VAL A 227 -13.11 -23.19 3.22
N THR A 228 -13.63 -24.32 3.71
CA THR A 228 -13.29 -24.90 5.01
C THR A 228 -12.23 -26.01 4.91
N GLN A 229 -11.64 -26.38 6.04
CA GLN A 229 -10.63 -27.44 6.12
C GLN A 229 -11.14 -28.85 5.72
N GLN A 230 -12.47 -29.04 5.67
CA GLN A 230 -13.13 -30.33 5.46
C GLN A 230 -13.74 -30.52 4.07
N ASN A 231 -13.50 -29.61 3.13
CA ASN A 231 -13.99 -29.78 1.76
C ASN A 231 -13.33 -31.01 1.10
N GLY A 232 -14.14 -32.03 0.80
CA GLY A 232 -13.72 -33.23 0.05
C GLY A 232 -13.71 -33.01 -1.47
N ALA A 233 -13.27 -34.03 -2.20
CA ALA A 233 -13.17 -34.06 -3.68
C ALA A 233 -14.45 -33.60 -4.42
N ASP A 234 -15.63 -33.92 -3.86
CA ASP A 234 -16.94 -33.64 -4.45
C ASP A 234 -17.56 -32.30 -4.01
N SER A 235 -16.78 -31.42 -3.36
CA SER A 235 -17.27 -30.12 -2.90
C SER A 235 -17.55 -29.15 -4.06
N GLN A 236 -18.65 -28.40 -3.97
CA GLN A 236 -18.93 -27.27 -4.87
C GLN A 236 -17.83 -26.19 -4.89
N TYR A 237 -16.91 -26.23 -3.92
CA TYR A 237 -15.79 -25.29 -3.78
C TYR A 237 -14.44 -25.85 -4.25
N LYS A 238 -14.40 -26.98 -4.95
CA LYS A 238 -13.18 -27.68 -5.38
C LYS A 238 -12.15 -26.81 -6.13
N ASP A 239 -12.58 -25.74 -6.79
CA ASP A 239 -11.71 -24.83 -7.56
C ASP A 239 -11.59 -23.42 -6.92
N LYS A 240 -12.27 -23.17 -5.78
CA LYS A 240 -12.11 -21.91 -5.02
C LYS A 240 -10.81 -21.95 -4.21
N ASN A 241 -10.21 -20.77 -3.98
CA ASN A 241 -8.93 -20.58 -3.27
C ASN A 241 -7.78 -21.48 -3.77
N LEU A 242 -7.81 -21.85 -5.06
CA LEU A 242 -6.83 -22.75 -5.67
C LEU A 242 -5.51 -22.01 -5.92
N VAL A 243 -4.45 -22.46 -5.26
CA VAL A 243 -3.09 -21.90 -5.35
C VAL A 243 -2.21 -22.70 -6.31
N TYR A 244 -2.48 -24.00 -6.46
CA TYR A 244 -1.79 -24.88 -7.39
C TYR A 244 -2.73 -25.92 -7.96
N THR A 245 -2.58 -26.25 -9.24
CA THR A 245 -3.30 -27.34 -9.89
C THR A 245 -2.48 -27.92 -11.02
N THR A 246 -2.63 -29.20 -11.31
CA THR A 246 -2.09 -29.83 -12.52
C THR A 246 -3.16 -30.13 -13.57
N ASP A 247 -4.38 -29.59 -13.42
CA ASP A 247 -5.50 -29.85 -14.34
C ASP A 247 -5.27 -29.38 -15.79
N ASP A 248 -4.43 -28.37 -16.02
CA ASP A 248 -4.54 -27.52 -17.22
C ASP A 248 -3.81 -27.98 -18.49
N TYR A 249 -2.93 -28.99 -18.49
CA TYR A 249 -2.44 -29.59 -19.75
C TYR A 249 -1.63 -30.89 -19.55
N SER A 250 -1.91 -31.91 -20.38
CA SER A 250 -1.23 -33.21 -20.50
C SER A 250 -0.50 -33.74 -19.25
N ASN A 251 -1.25 -34.19 -18.24
CA ASN A 251 -0.76 -34.95 -17.07
C ASN A 251 -0.08 -36.30 -17.39
N LYS A 252 0.34 -36.53 -18.64
CA LYS A 252 0.92 -37.80 -19.13
C LYS A 252 2.17 -38.23 -18.35
N ASN A 253 2.82 -37.32 -17.63
CA ASN A 253 4.05 -37.56 -16.89
C ASN A 253 3.84 -37.70 -15.36
N ASN A 254 2.64 -37.40 -14.82
CA ASN A 254 2.33 -37.52 -13.39
C ASN A 254 1.81 -38.93 -13.05
N LYS A 255 2.67 -39.94 -13.18
CA LYS A 255 2.35 -41.36 -12.92
C LYS A 255 2.79 -41.81 -11.53
N THR A 256 2.22 -42.90 -11.04
CA THR A 256 2.52 -43.47 -9.71
C THR A 256 3.54 -44.61 -9.74
N HIS A 257 4.51 -44.55 -10.65
CA HIS A 257 5.60 -45.52 -10.73
C HIS A 257 6.61 -45.31 -9.59
N GLN A 258 7.34 -46.36 -9.21
CA GLN A 258 8.39 -46.28 -8.18
C GLN A 258 9.50 -45.26 -8.47
N ASP A 259 9.73 -44.87 -9.73
CA ASP A 259 10.71 -43.85 -10.11
C ASP A 259 10.10 -42.45 -10.27
N ALA A 260 8.77 -42.35 -10.15
CA ALA A 260 8.05 -41.10 -10.29
C ALA A 260 7.96 -40.35 -8.95
N HIS A 261 7.98 -39.02 -9.06
CA HIS A 261 7.84 -38.13 -7.93
C HIS A 261 7.19 -36.82 -8.38
N HIS A 262 6.63 -36.09 -7.43
CA HIS A 262 6.06 -34.78 -7.65
C HIS A 262 6.44 -33.87 -6.50
N ALA A 263 6.80 -32.61 -6.76
CA ALA A 263 7.11 -31.65 -5.72
C ALA A 263 6.63 -30.25 -6.10
N ILE A 264 6.24 -29.48 -5.08
CA ILE A 264 5.62 -28.17 -5.17
C ILE A 264 6.24 -27.28 -4.08
N ALA A 265 6.61 -26.06 -4.45
CA ALA A 265 7.05 -25.01 -3.54
C ALA A 265 5.99 -23.90 -3.51
N PHE A 266 5.66 -23.43 -2.31
CA PHE A 266 4.70 -22.35 -2.10
C PHE A 266 5.39 -21.11 -1.53
N TYR A 267 4.97 -19.97 -2.05
CA TYR A 267 5.51 -18.65 -1.70
C TYR A 267 4.39 -17.73 -1.22
N LEU A 268 4.67 -16.99 -0.16
CA LEU A 268 3.84 -15.94 0.41
C LEU A 268 4.51 -14.58 0.18
N ASN A 269 3.76 -13.62 -0.37
CA ASN A 269 4.08 -12.21 -0.19
C ASN A 269 2.96 -11.54 0.59
N ALA A 270 3.32 -10.79 1.63
CA ALA A 270 2.37 -10.06 2.45
C ALA A 270 2.69 -8.56 2.47
N LYS A 271 1.71 -7.71 2.68
CA LYS A 271 1.88 -6.26 2.85
C LYS A 271 1.09 -5.83 4.06
N LEU A 272 1.76 -5.12 4.97
CA LEU A 272 1.19 -4.65 6.22
C LEU A 272 0.56 -3.26 5.99
N HIS A 273 -0.64 -3.05 6.52
CA HIS A 273 -1.43 -1.83 6.37
C HIS A 273 -1.77 -1.26 7.73
N LEU A 274 -1.80 0.06 7.79
CA LEU A 274 -2.23 0.78 8.98
C LEU A 274 -3.71 1.16 8.84
N LEU A 275 -4.55 0.65 9.73
CA LEU A 275 -6.01 0.80 9.66
C LEU A 275 -6.52 1.95 10.52
N ASP A 276 -5.98 2.09 11.74
CA ASP A 276 -6.30 3.18 12.66
C ASP A 276 -5.02 3.68 13.33
N LYS A 277 -4.69 4.95 13.04
CA LYS A 277 -3.51 5.66 13.56
C LYS A 277 -3.59 5.92 15.06
N LYS A 278 -4.78 5.85 15.67
CA LYS A 278 -4.98 6.13 17.12
C LYS A 278 -4.67 4.95 18.03
N GLN A 279 -4.61 3.72 17.49
CA GLN A 279 -4.55 2.49 18.30
C GLN A 279 -3.28 1.65 18.10
N ILE A 280 -2.24 2.18 17.44
CA ILE A 280 -1.00 1.42 17.22
C ILE A 280 -0.31 1.17 18.56
N LYS A 281 -0.09 -0.11 18.88
CA LYS A 281 0.77 -0.55 19.99
C LYS A 281 2.11 -1.02 19.44
N ASN A 282 3.16 -0.93 20.25
CA ASN A 282 4.46 -1.50 19.89
C ASN A 282 4.34 -3.02 19.71
N ILE A 283 4.95 -3.54 18.65
CA ILE A 283 5.07 -4.97 18.37
C ILE A 283 6.53 -5.33 18.48
N VAL A 284 6.85 -6.22 19.42
CA VAL A 284 8.18 -6.80 19.54
C VAL A 284 8.45 -7.71 18.34
N GLN A 285 9.67 -7.67 17.79
CA GLN A 285 10.09 -8.50 16.66
C GLN A 285 9.80 -9.98 16.90
N GLY A 286 9.39 -10.71 15.86
CA GLY A 286 9.25 -12.17 15.90
C GLY A 286 7.86 -12.69 16.25
N ARG A 287 6.87 -11.81 16.40
CA ARG A 287 5.46 -12.20 16.50
C ARG A 287 5.01 -12.83 15.17
N THR A 288 4.42 -14.01 15.26
CA THR A 288 3.97 -14.78 14.09
C THR A 288 2.45 -14.74 14.01
N VAL A 289 1.93 -14.35 12.85
CA VAL A 289 0.51 -14.38 12.52
C VAL A 289 0.28 -15.56 11.59
N ASP A 290 -0.59 -16.48 11.99
CA ASP A 290 -1.08 -17.53 11.10
C ASP A 290 -2.14 -16.93 10.16
N LEU A 291 -1.88 -16.95 8.86
CA LEU A 291 -2.82 -16.47 7.85
C LEU A 291 -3.81 -17.57 7.43
N GLY A 292 -3.45 -18.85 7.62
CA GLY A 292 -4.23 -19.99 7.21
C GLY A 292 -3.38 -21.20 6.83
N THR A 293 -3.96 -22.11 6.05
CA THR A 293 -3.36 -23.41 5.74
C THR A 293 -3.56 -23.77 4.28
N LEU A 294 -2.50 -24.27 3.65
CA LEU A 294 -2.52 -24.94 2.36
C LEU A 294 -2.77 -26.44 2.55
N LYS A 295 -3.73 -26.97 1.82
CA LYS A 295 -4.08 -28.39 1.82
C LYS A 295 -4.06 -28.91 0.39
N THR A 296 -3.28 -29.97 0.17
CA THR A 296 -3.21 -30.62 -1.14
C THR A 296 -4.14 -31.81 -1.18
N HIS A 297 -4.83 -31.96 -2.30
CA HIS A 297 -5.65 -33.09 -2.62
C HIS A 297 -5.11 -33.78 -3.88
N ILE A 298 -5.09 -35.11 -3.83
CA ILE A 298 -4.56 -35.96 -4.89
C ILE A 298 -5.72 -36.77 -5.44
N GLU A 299 -6.01 -36.59 -6.71
CA GLU A 299 -7.06 -37.33 -7.41
C GLU A 299 -6.51 -38.00 -8.65
N THR A 300 -7.18 -39.06 -9.09
CA THR A 300 -6.90 -39.66 -10.39
C THR A 300 -7.55 -38.83 -11.51
N THR A 301 -6.84 -38.68 -12.63
CA THR A 301 -7.34 -37.89 -13.78
C THR A 301 -8.58 -38.51 -14.40
N LYS A 302 -9.42 -37.69 -15.05
CA LYS A 302 -10.61 -38.17 -15.75
C LYS A 302 -10.24 -39.10 -16.90
N GLU A 303 -9.15 -38.79 -17.61
CA GLU A 303 -8.62 -39.59 -18.71
C GLU A 303 -8.24 -41.00 -18.25
N TRP A 304 -7.56 -41.12 -17.10
CA TRP A 304 -7.22 -42.42 -16.54
C TRP A 304 -8.46 -43.18 -16.05
N LYS A 305 -9.39 -42.52 -15.34
CA LYS A 305 -10.66 -43.13 -14.91
C LYS A 305 -11.43 -43.72 -16.10
N ASN A 306 -11.51 -43.01 -17.22
CA ASN A 306 -12.19 -43.48 -18.43
C ASN A 306 -11.45 -44.63 -19.14
N ARG A 307 -10.11 -44.59 -19.20
CA ARG A 307 -9.29 -45.69 -19.77
C ARG A 307 -9.36 -46.96 -18.93
N ARG A 308 -9.43 -46.85 -17.60
CA ARG A 308 -9.52 -47.99 -16.67
C ARG A 308 -10.69 -48.92 -16.99
N HIS A 309 -11.81 -48.39 -17.48
CA HIS A 309 -12.98 -49.20 -17.86
C HIS A 309 -12.74 -50.15 -19.04
N HIS A 310 -11.67 -49.98 -19.81
CA HIS A 310 -11.34 -50.80 -20.99
C HIS A 310 -10.24 -51.86 -20.74
N ILE A 311 -9.62 -51.88 -19.56
CA ILE A 311 -8.52 -52.80 -19.21
C ILE A 311 -9.08 -53.90 -18.29
N ILE A 312 -9.49 -55.03 -18.88
CA ILE A 312 -10.31 -56.06 -18.20
C ILE A 312 -9.53 -56.93 -17.18
N ASN A 313 -8.19 -56.84 -17.08
CA ASN A 313 -7.42 -57.84 -16.32
C ASN A 313 -6.83 -57.41 -14.97
N GLN A 314 -7.05 -56.20 -14.44
CA GLN A 314 -6.69 -55.88 -13.04
C GLN A 314 -7.66 -54.86 -12.45
N VAL A 315 -8.61 -55.31 -11.64
CA VAL A 315 -9.46 -54.44 -10.80
C VAL A 315 -8.62 -53.96 -9.62
N ALA A 316 -7.67 -53.07 -9.90
CA ALA A 316 -6.84 -52.44 -8.88
C ALA A 316 -7.50 -51.15 -8.41
N ASN A 317 -7.98 -51.09 -7.16
CA ASN A 317 -8.45 -49.84 -6.56
C ASN A 317 -7.26 -49.07 -6.02
N TRP A 318 -7.19 -47.78 -6.36
CA TRP A 318 -6.13 -46.90 -5.91
C TRP A 318 -6.71 -45.78 -5.07
N GLU A 319 -6.12 -45.56 -3.91
CA GLU A 319 -6.47 -44.47 -3.01
C GLU A 319 -5.21 -43.66 -2.66
N PHE A 320 -5.28 -42.35 -2.82
CA PHE A 320 -4.19 -41.42 -2.50
C PHE A 320 -4.70 -40.43 -1.46
N LYS A 321 -4.12 -40.48 -0.26
CA LYS A 321 -4.50 -39.64 0.86
C LYS A 321 -3.33 -38.77 1.27
N ASP A 322 -3.51 -37.46 1.21
CA ASP A 322 -2.64 -36.49 1.88
C ASP A 322 -3.41 -35.92 3.06
N THR A 323 -2.97 -36.25 4.28
CA THR A 323 -3.51 -35.69 5.53
C THR A 323 -2.72 -34.47 6.01
N GLY A 324 -1.72 -34.07 5.23
CA GLY A 324 -0.84 -32.96 5.51
C GLY A 324 -1.51 -31.59 5.51
N LYS A 325 -0.90 -30.68 6.27
CA LYS A 325 -1.28 -29.27 6.39
C LYS A 325 -0.01 -28.43 6.35
N VAL A 326 0.05 -27.48 5.42
CA VAL A 326 1.15 -26.52 5.34
C VAL A 326 0.68 -25.17 5.86
N SER A 327 1.20 -24.73 7.01
CA SER A 327 0.82 -23.44 7.61
C SER A 327 1.40 -22.28 6.81
N VAL A 328 0.62 -21.20 6.70
CA VAL A 328 1.03 -19.96 6.02
C VAL A 328 1.22 -18.89 7.08
N GLU A 329 2.47 -18.57 7.38
CA GLU A 329 2.86 -17.73 8.51
C GLU A 329 3.49 -16.41 8.05
N LEU A 330 3.00 -15.30 8.61
CA LEU A 330 3.63 -13.99 8.51
C LEU A 330 4.32 -13.65 9.83
N LYS A 331 5.65 -13.54 9.80
CA LYS A 331 6.41 -12.99 10.92
C LYS A 331 6.44 -11.47 10.82
N LEU A 332 5.80 -10.81 11.78
CA LEU A 332 5.73 -9.37 11.85
C LEU A 332 7.13 -8.79 12.14
N PRO A 333 7.53 -7.72 11.42
CA PRO A 333 8.69 -6.93 11.81
C PRO A 333 8.44 -6.27 13.17
N GLU A 334 9.50 -5.74 13.78
CA GLU A 334 9.32 -4.90 14.98
C GLU A 334 8.51 -3.67 14.56
N VAL A 335 7.33 -3.46 15.16
CA VAL A 335 6.54 -2.26 14.89
C VAL A 335 6.72 -1.31 16.05
N LYS A 336 7.33 -0.15 15.81
CA LYS A 336 7.35 0.93 16.80
C LYS A 336 6.18 1.86 16.53
N ALA A 337 5.26 1.94 17.48
CA ALA A 337 4.29 3.02 17.63
C ALA A 337 4.99 4.29 18.14
N GLY A 338 6.09 4.67 17.47
CA GLY A 338 6.82 5.88 17.79
C GLY A 338 6.01 7.07 17.33
N ARG A 339 5.56 7.90 18.27
CA ARG A 339 5.22 9.28 17.97
C ARG A 339 6.50 9.96 17.50
N CYS A 340 6.46 10.73 16.41
CA CYS A 340 7.53 11.68 16.09
C CYS A 340 7.52 12.85 17.09
N ILE A 341 7.59 12.58 18.39
CA ILE A 341 7.63 13.65 19.40
C ILE A 341 8.86 14.52 19.12
N ASN A 342 8.58 15.81 18.85
CA ASN A 342 9.59 16.86 18.90
C ASN A 342 10.41 16.68 20.18
N ALA A 343 11.70 17.00 20.11
CA ALA A 343 12.47 17.21 21.34
C ALA A 343 11.66 18.12 22.27
N ASN A 344 11.53 17.74 23.54
CA ASN A 344 10.76 18.53 24.50
C ASN A 344 11.15 20.00 24.40
N ASN A 345 10.15 20.88 24.30
CA ASN A 345 10.37 22.30 24.46
C ASN A 345 11.19 22.50 25.76
N PRO A 346 12.30 23.25 25.77
CA PRO A 346 13.13 23.42 26.97
C PRO A 346 12.36 23.93 28.20
N ASN A 347 11.14 24.47 28.02
CA ASN A 347 10.19 24.73 29.10
C ASN A 347 9.36 23.49 29.47
N LYS A 348 9.74 22.83 30.57
CA LYS A 348 9.17 21.58 31.11
C LYS A 348 7.73 21.63 31.65
N SER A 349 6.91 22.67 31.39
CA SER A 349 5.70 22.89 32.21
C SER A 349 4.42 23.40 31.52
N THR A 350 4.13 23.05 30.27
CA THR A 350 2.83 23.45 29.66
C THR A 350 2.00 22.26 29.18
N LYS A 351 0.78 22.14 29.75
CA LYS A 351 -0.32 21.27 29.30
C LYS A 351 -0.72 21.59 27.86
N ALA A 352 -0.93 20.53 27.08
CA ALA A 352 -1.46 20.46 25.70
C ALA A 352 -0.83 21.44 24.68
N PRO A 353 -0.40 20.98 23.50
CA PRO A 353 -0.01 21.92 22.46
C PRO A 353 -1.24 22.73 22.02
N SER A 354 -1.32 23.99 22.46
CA SER A 354 -2.29 24.96 21.95
C SER A 354 -2.15 25.10 20.44
N PRO A 355 -3.23 25.46 19.70
CA PRO A 355 -3.12 25.75 18.27
C PRO A 355 -2.03 26.79 18.04
N ALA A 356 -1.14 26.50 17.09
CA ALA A 356 -0.02 27.37 16.76
C ALA A 356 -0.55 28.70 16.21
N LEU A 357 -0.42 29.78 16.98
CA LEU A 357 -0.70 31.14 16.52
C LEU A 357 0.55 31.67 15.81
N THR A 358 0.43 31.96 14.52
CA THR A 358 1.49 32.64 13.75
C THR A 358 1.50 34.13 14.11
N ALA A 359 2.64 34.80 13.89
CA ALA A 359 2.75 36.24 14.13
C ALA A 359 1.65 36.97 13.33
N PRO A 360 0.80 37.78 13.97
CA PRO A 360 -0.35 38.35 13.30
C PRO A 360 0.06 39.39 12.25
N ALA A 361 -0.61 39.40 11.10
CA ALA A 361 -0.48 40.48 10.13
C ALA A 361 -1.16 41.72 10.70
N LEU A 362 -0.48 42.87 10.70
CA LEU A 362 -1.04 44.14 11.14
C LEU A 362 -1.32 45.06 9.95
N TRP A 363 -2.44 45.78 10.00
CA TRP A 363 -2.69 46.92 9.11
C TRP A 363 -3.46 48.02 9.84
N PHE A 364 -3.44 49.22 9.26
CA PHE A 364 -4.03 50.41 9.86
C PHE A 364 -5.23 50.90 9.03
N GLY A 365 -6.27 51.32 9.75
CA GLY A 365 -7.42 52.01 9.18
C GLY A 365 -7.18 53.52 9.00
N PRO A 366 -8.21 54.27 8.63
CA PRO A 366 -8.13 55.73 8.58
C PRO A 366 -7.81 56.31 9.96
N VAL A 367 -7.17 57.47 9.98
CA VAL A 367 -6.91 58.21 11.23
C VAL A 367 -8.19 58.94 11.63
N GLN A 368 -8.72 58.62 12.81
CA GLN A 368 -9.83 59.35 13.43
C GLN A 368 -9.34 60.00 14.72
N ASN A 369 -9.58 61.31 14.88
CA ASN A 369 -9.17 62.07 16.08
C ASN A 369 -7.68 61.89 16.45
N GLY A 370 -6.79 61.87 15.44
CA GLY A 370 -5.35 61.67 15.61
C GLY A 370 -4.94 60.25 16.02
N LYS A 371 -5.86 59.28 16.03
CA LYS A 371 -5.60 57.87 16.35
C LYS A 371 -5.93 56.99 15.15
N ALA A 372 -4.96 56.21 14.69
CA ALA A 372 -5.20 55.18 13.68
C ALA A 372 -5.88 53.97 14.32
N GLU A 373 -6.96 53.48 13.70
CA GLU A 373 -7.49 52.16 14.02
C GLU A 373 -6.47 51.08 13.64
N MET A 374 -6.33 50.07 14.48
CA MET A 374 -5.37 48.99 14.30
C MET A 374 -6.13 47.69 14.10
N TYR A 375 -5.70 46.89 13.14
CA TYR A 375 -6.32 45.62 12.81
C TYR A 375 -5.27 44.53 12.75
N SER A 376 -5.69 43.30 13.04
CA SER A 376 -4.83 42.13 12.94
C SER A 376 -5.50 40.96 12.24
N ALA A 377 -4.70 40.13 11.59
CA ALA A 377 -5.11 38.83 11.09
C ALA A 377 -4.21 37.76 11.68
N SER A 378 -4.82 36.70 12.21
CA SER A 378 -4.09 35.55 12.73
C SER A 378 -4.57 34.27 12.08
N VAL A 379 -3.67 33.31 11.93
CA VAL A 379 -4.00 31.96 11.48
C VAL A 379 -4.06 31.05 12.70
N SER A 380 -5.14 30.28 12.81
CA SER A 380 -5.27 29.18 13.75
C SER A 380 -5.28 27.88 12.97
N THR A 381 -4.30 27.03 13.22
CA THR A 381 -4.18 25.71 12.61
C THR A 381 -4.77 24.64 13.52
N TYR A 382 -5.51 23.72 12.91
CA TYR A 382 -6.13 22.53 13.49
C TYR A 382 -5.48 21.29 12.86
N PRO A 383 -4.40 20.78 13.46
CA PRO A 383 -3.61 19.71 12.85
C PRO A 383 -4.37 18.40 12.68
N ASP A 384 -5.27 18.08 13.63
CA ASP A 384 -6.06 16.84 13.62
C ASP A 384 -6.99 16.71 12.41
N SER A 385 -7.53 17.84 11.95
CA SER A 385 -8.39 17.95 10.77
C SER A 385 -7.63 18.42 9.53
N SER A 386 -6.33 18.69 9.67
CA SER A 386 -5.50 19.25 8.60
C SER A 386 -6.16 20.50 8.01
N SER A 387 -6.50 21.44 8.89
CA SER A 387 -7.23 22.62 8.49
C SER A 387 -6.84 23.86 9.25
N SER A 388 -7.19 25.01 8.69
CA SER A 388 -6.82 26.30 9.26
C SER A 388 -7.92 27.32 9.07
N ARG A 389 -8.00 28.24 10.03
CA ARG A 389 -8.91 29.39 10.02
C ARG A 389 -8.11 30.66 10.12
N ILE A 390 -8.58 31.69 9.42
CA ILE A 390 -8.03 33.04 9.51
C ILE A 390 -9.02 33.89 10.26
N PHE A 391 -8.57 34.49 11.35
CA PHE A 391 -9.36 35.38 12.19
C PHE A 391 -8.93 36.82 11.95
N LEU A 392 -9.89 37.73 11.83
CA LEU A 392 -9.66 39.16 11.57
C LEU A 392 -10.15 39.99 12.77
N GLN A 393 -9.24 40.62 13.49
CA GLN A 393 -9.53 41.36 14.72
C GLN A 393 -9.37 42.87 14.55
N ASN A 394 -10.12 43.63 15.35
CA ASN A 394 -9.89 45.05 15.57
C ASN A 394 -9.21 45.22 16.93
N LEU A 395 -8.03 45.85 16.92
CA LEU A 395 -7.20 46.10 18.09
C LEU A 395 -7.52 47.48 18.67
N LYS A 396 -8.41 47.50 19.66
CA LYS A 396 -8.78 48.73 20.36
C LYS A 396 -7.71 49.13 21.37
N ARG A 397 -7.51 50.44 21.55
CA ARG A 397 -6.63 50.99 22.59
C ARG A 397 -7.41 51.16 23.89
N LYS A 398 -6.84 50.67 24.98
CA LYS A 398 -7.30 50.98 26.32
C LYS A 398 -6.85 52.39 26.69
N THR A 399 -7.77 53.21 27.18
CA THR A 399 -7.44 54.51 27.78
C THR A 399 -7.32 54.30 29.28
N ASP A 400 -6.13 54.46 29.87
CA ASP A 400 -5.91 54.42 31.32
C ASP A 400 -5.87 55.86 31.85
N PRO A 401 -6.94 56.38 32.51
CA PRO A 401 -7.01 57.78 32.93
C PRO A 401 -5.92 58.17 33.94
N GLY A 402 -5.41 57.21 34.72
CA GLY A 402 -4.40 57.43 35.76
C GLY A 402 -2.94 57.33 35.31
N LYS A 403 -2.65 57.06 34.02
CA LYS A 403 -1.27 56.94 33.49
C LYS A 403 -1.16 57.57 32.09
N PRO A 404 -1.14 58.92 32.00
CA PRO A 404 -1.00 59.64 30.74
C PRO A 404 0.24 59.16 29.97
N GLY A 405 0.11 58.88 28.67
CA GLY A 405 1.21 58.44 27.81
C GLY A 405 1.44 56.93 27.72
N ARG A 406 0.78 56.10 28.55
CA ARG A 406 0.82 54.64 28.41
C ARG A 406 -0.31 54.15 27.50
N HIS A 407 0.03 53.59 26.35
CA HIS A 407 -0.94 53.01 25.41
C HIS A 407 -0.90 51.49 25.51
N SER A 408 -1.97 50.89 26.04
CA SER A 408 -2.17 49.44 26.07
C SER A 408 -3.29 49.06 25.11
N LEU A 409 -3.30 47.83 24.61
CA LEU A 409 -4.45 47.29 23.88
C LEU A 409 -5.53 46.83 24.88
N GLU A 410 -6.80 46.93 24.48
CA GLU A 410 -7.88 46.24 25.17
C GLU A 410 -7.72 44.72 25.02
N THR A 411 -8.11 43.98 26.05
CA THR A 411 -8.13 42.52 25.99
C THR A 411 -9.16 42.07 24.94
N LEU A 412 -8.74 41.24 23.99
CA LEU A 412 -9.65 40.59 23.05
C LEU A 412 -10.38 39.45 23.74
N THR A 413 -11.70 39.40 23.61
CA THR A 413 -12.50 38.24 24.03
C THR A 413 -12.46 37.15 22.96
N GLU A 414 -12.84 35.92 23.32
CA GLU A 414 -12.96 34.82 22.35
C GLU A 414 -13.94 35.15 21.21
N ASN A 415 -15.03 35.85 21.55
CA ASN A 415 -16.00 36.32 20.56
C ASN A 415 -15.38 37.37 19.63
N ASP A 416 -14.56 38.31 20.13
CA ASP A 416 -13.89 39.29 19.29
C ASP A 416 -12.96 38.62 18.26
N ILE A 417 -12.25 37.57 18.67
CA ILE A 417 -11.35 36.81 17.81
C ILE A 417 -12.12 36.03 16.75
N LYS A 418 -13.21 35.34 17.13
CA LYS A 418 -13.99 34.48 16.22
C LYS A 418 -15.07 35.22 15.43
N SER A 419 -15.30 36.50 15.71
CA SER A 419 -16.40 37.28 15.13
C SER A 419 -16.29 37.50 13.61
N ARG A 420 -15.08 37.38 13.03
CA ARG A 420 -14.84 37.70 11.63
C ARG A 420 -13.77 36.81 11.00
N GLU A 421 -14.09 36.28 9.83
CA GLU A 421 -13.21 35.49 8.97
C GLU A 421 -13.27 36.05 7.53
N PRO A 422 -12.24 35.85 6.70
CA PRO A 422 -12.33 36.18 5.28
C PRO A 422 -13.45 35.42 4.55
N ASN A 423 -13.99 35.99 3.48
CA ASN A 423 -14.90 35.29 2.59
C ASN A 423 -14.10 34.42 1.59
N PHE A 424 -14.53 33.19 1.36
CA PHE A 424 -13.87 32.23 0.46
C PHE A 424 -14.59 32.05 -0.89
N THR A 425 -15.76 32.67 -1.05
CA THR A 425 -16.57 32.60 -2.26
C THR A 425 -15.91 33.34 -3.42
N GLY A 426 -15.96 32.74 -4.61
CA GLY A 426 -15.41 33.35 -5.82
C GLY A 426 -13.89 33.23 -5.96
N ARG A 427 -13.25 32.33 -5.20
CA ARG A 427 -11.83 31.98 -5.33
C ARG A 427 -11.50 31.58 -6.77
N GLN A 428 -10.56 32.28 -7.39
CA GLN A 428 -9.90 31.82 -8.61
C GLN A 428 -8.66 31.01 -8.23
N THR A 429 -8.41 29.89 -8.92
CA THR A 429 -7.20 29.09 -8.72
C THR A 429 -6.44 29.04 -10.03
N ILE A 430 -5.18 29.48 -10.01
CA ILE A 430 -4.30 29.38 -11.18
C ILE A 430 -3.12 28.47 -10.87
N ILE A 431 -2.66 27.76 -11.88
CA ILE A 431 -1.52 26.84 -11.80
C ILE A 431 -0.53 27.15 -12.92
N ARG A 432 0.76 27.17 -12.58
CA ARG A 432 1.82 27.17 -13.58
C ARG A 432 2.03 25.75 -14.08
N LEU A 433 1.89 25.55 -15.39
CA LEU A 433 2.22 24.33 -16.12
C LEU A 433 3.27 24.62 -17.20
N ASN A 434 3.76 23.59 -17.88
CA ASN A 434 4.80 23.74 -18.89
C ASN A 434 4.34 24.59 -20.08
N GLY A 435 3.06 24.47 -20.49
CA GLY A 435 2.46 25.33 -21.51
C GLY A 435 2.03 26.72 -21.02
N GLY A 436 2.34 27.08 -19.76
CA GLY A 436 2.10 28.41 -19.20
C GLY A 436 1.19 28.42 -17.97
N VAL A 437 0.72 29.61 -17.60
CA VAL A 437 -0.18 29.81 -16.46
C VAL A 437 -1.62 29.55 -16.90
N ARG A 438 -2.33 28.67 -16.19
CA ARG A 438 -3.71 28.29 -16.53
C ARG A 438 -4.62 28.53 -15.34
N GLU A 439 -5.82 29.06 -15.58
CA GLU A 439 -6.88 29.11 -14.58
C GLU A 439 -7.61 27.76 -14.55
N ILE A 440 -7.66 27.13 -13.38
CA ILE A 440 -8.41 25.90 -13.18
C ILE A 440 -9.89 26.26 -13.07
N LYS A 441 -10.55 26.38 -14.22
CA LYS A 441 -11.95 26.74 -14.35
C LYS A 441 -12.78 25.48 -14.54
N LEU A 442 -13.86 25.36 -13.78
CA LEU A 442 -14.83 24.28 -13.98
C LEU A 442 -15.95 24.73 -14.93
N ASP A 443 -16.66 23.76 -15.47
CA ASP A 443 -17.93 23.98 -16.16
C ASP A 443 -18.99 24.60 -15.24
N LYS A 444 -20.15 24.98 -15.81
CA LYS A 444 -21.25 25.62 -15.05
C LYS A 444 -21.76 24.76 -13.89
N ASN A 445 -21.62 23.44 -13.97
CA ASN A 445 -22.10 22.51 -12.98
C ASN A 445 -21.01 22.05 -11.98
N ASN A 446 -19.79 22.60 -12.07
CA ASN A 446 -18.64 22.21 -11.24
C ASN A 446 -18.27 20.72 -11.31
N THR A 447 -18.51 20.07 -12.46
CA THR A 447 -18.29 18.65 -12.70
C THR A 447 -16.92 18.34 -13.29
N GLU A 448 -16.39 19.22 -14.14
CA GLU A 448 -15.10 18.99 -14.80
C GLU A 448 -14.38 20.27 -15.19
N VAL A 449 -13.06 20.20 -15.31
CA VAL A 449 -12.23 21.33 -15.78
C VAL A 449 -12.46 21.62 -17.25
N VAL A 450 -12.63 22.89 -17.61
CA VAL A 450 -12.73 23.36 -18.99
C VAL A 450 -11.47 24.14 -19.40
N ASN A 451 -11.21 24.24 -20.71
CA ASN A 451 -10.14 25.07 -21.30
C ASN A 451 -8.69 24.65 -20.97
N PHE A 452 -8.49 23.43 -20.48
CA PHE A 452 -7.19 22.74 -20.45
C PHE A 452 -7.05 21.93 -21.73
N ASN A 453 -6.35 22.48 -22.72
CA ASN A 453 -6.14 21.87 -24.04
C ASN A 453 -4.65 21.53 -24.26
N GLY A 454 -4.38 20.53 -25.09
CA GLY A 454 -3.03 20.13 -25.50
C GLY A 454 -2.26 19.37 -24.42
N ASN A 455 -0.94 19.56 -24.37
CA ASN A 455 -0.03 18.80 -23.49
C ASN A 455 -0.21 19.10 -21.98
N ASP A 456 -0.90 20.18 -21.61
CA ASP A 456 -1.13 20.56 -20.20
C ASP A 456 -2.33 19.84 -19.56
N GLY A 457 -3.20 19.17 -20.34
CA GLY A 457 -4.47 18.61 -19.88
C GLY A 457 -4.52 17.09 -20.00
N ASN A 458 -3.72 16.36 -19.24
CA ASN A 458 -3.75 14.90 -19.20
C ASN A 458 -3.33 14.36 -17.82
N ASN A 459 -3.55 13.06 -17.60
CA ASN A 459 -3.20 12.37 -16.36
C ASN A 459 -1.68 12.45 -16.04
N ASP A 460 -0.81 12.37 -17.05
CA ASP A 460 0.65 12.38 -16.87
C ASP A 460 1.16 13.71 -16.30
N THR A 461 0.56 14.84 -16.71
CA THR A 461 0.84 16.18 -16.17
C THR A 461 0.61 16.25 -14.66
N PHE A 462 -0.36 15.48 -14.17
CA PHE A 462 -0.72 15.40 -12.74
C PHE A 462 -0.25 14.11 -12.07
N GLY A 463 0.71 13.42 -12.70
CA GLY A 463 1.34 12.23 -12.16
C GLY A 463 0.40 11.03 -12.04
N ILE A 464 -0.82 11.06 -12.58
CA ILE A 464 -1.77 9.95 -12.54
C ILE A 464 -1.28 8.88 -13.53
N VAL A 465 -0.44 7.97 -13.04
CA VAL A 465 0.17 6.90 -13.84
C VAL A 465 -0.57 5.58 -13.66
N LYS A 466 -0.48 4.72 -14.68
CA LYS A 466 -0.83 3.30 -14.54
C LYS A 466 0.13 2.66 -13.54
N ASP A 467 -0.39 2.12 -12.45
CA ASP A 467 0.38 1.42 -11.44
C ASP A 467 -0.21 0.02 -11.22
N LEU A 468 0.67 -0.91 -10.83
CA LEU A 468 0.53 -2.38 -10.78
C LEU A 468 -0.90 -2.92 -10.58
N GLY A 469 -1.69 -2.93 -11.67
CA GLY A 469 -2.99 -3.59 -11.75
C GLY A 469 -4.22 -2.70 -12.00
N VAL A 470 -4.10 -1.37 -11.92
CA VAL A 470 -5.22 -0.42 -12.14
C VAL A 470 -4.96 0.44 -13.37
N GLU A 471 -5.93 0.50 -14.28
CA GLU A 471 -5.95 1.46 -15.38
C GLU A 471 -6.88 2.62 -15.02
N PRO A 472 -6.34 3.76 -14.54
CA PRO A 472 -7.18 4.88 -14.12
C PRO A 472 -7.92 5.51 -15.30
N ASP A 473 -9.11 6.04 -15.02
CA ASP A 473 -9.88 6.83 -15.97
C ASP A 473 -9.03 7.96 -16.57
N THR A 474 -9.04 8.09 -17.90
CA THR A 474 -8.25 9.11 -18.62
C THR A 474 -8.67 10.55 -18.29
N SER A 475 -9.87 10.71 -17.74
CA SER A 475 -10.43 11.99 -17.28
C SER A 475 -10.31 12.20 -15.77
N GLU A 476 -9.59 11.35 -15.04
CA GLU A 476 -9.44 11.47 -13.58
C GLU A 476 -8.88 12.85 -13.18
N TRP A 477 -7.85 13.34 -13.88
CA TRP A 477 -7.29 14.67 -13.66
C TRP A 477 -8.38 15.78 -13.76
N LYS A 478 -9.25 15.66 -14.78
CA LYS A 478 -10.23 16.67 -15.18
C LYS A 478 -11.50 16.64 -14.33
N LYS A 479 -11.97 15.44 -13.97
CA LYS A 479 -13.27 15.19 -13.29
C LYS A 479 -13.14 15.00 -11.79
N VAL A 480 -11.96 14.65 -11.29
CA VAL A 480 -11.78 14.32 -9.88
C VAL A 480 -10.69 15.17 -9.23
N LEU A 481 -9.44 15.08 -9.70
CA LEU A 481 -8.30 15.70 -9.03
C LEU A 481 -8.36 17.24 -9.03
N LEU A 482 -8.54 17.86 -10.19
CA LEU A 482 -8.57 19.31 -10.26
C LEU A 482 -9.84 19.92 -9.64
N PRO A 483 -11.06 19.34 -9.82
CA PRO A 483 -12.23 19.73 -9.04
C PRO A 483 -12.02 19.62 -7.52
N TRP A 484 -11.31 18.58 -7.06
CA TRP A 484 -10.88 18.46 -5.66
C TRP A 484 -9.93 19.58 -5.26
N THR A 485 -8.94 19.91 -6.11
CA THR A 485 -7.93 20.93 -5.84
C THR A 485 -8.54 22.33 -5.68
N VAL A 486 -9.50 22.68 -6.53
CA VAL A 486 -10.16 24.01 -6.47
C VAL A 486 -11.29 24.09 -5.46
N ARG A 487 -11.75 22.95 -4.93
CA ARG A 487 -12.82 22.87 -3.93
C ARG A 487 -14.09 23.63 -4.34
N ALA A 488 -14.46 23.54 -5.63
CA ALA A 488 -15.56 24.32 -6.20
C ALA A 488 -16.95 23.93 -5.63
N SER A 489 -17.11 22.70 -5.13
CA SER A 489 -18.35 22.27 -4.50
C SER A 489 -18.41 22.68 -3.02
N ASN A 490 -19.62 23.05 -2.59
CA ASN A 490 -19.94 23.39 -1.20
C ASN A 490 -19.89 22.18 -0.26
N ASN A 491 -19.92 20.96 -0.80
CA ASN A 491 -19.76 19.72 -0.06
C ASN A 491 -18.91 18.71 -0.83
N ASP A 492 -18.36 17.74 -0.10
CA ASP A 492 -17.48 16.72 -0.65
C ASP A 492 -18.20 15.39 -0.92
N ASN A 493 -19.55 15.39 -1.00
CA ASN A 493 -20.33 14.16 -1.19
C ASN A 493 -19.97 13.44 -2.50
N GLN A 494 -19.61 14.18 -3.55
CA GLN A 494 -19.16 13.59 -4.81
C GLN A 494 -17.95 12.67 -4.66
N PHE A 495 -17.03 12.97 -3.72
CA PHE A 495 -15.85 12.13 -3.49
C PHE A 495 -16.20 10.82 -2.79
N LYS A 496 -17.31 10.78 -2.03
CA LYS A 496 -17.83 9.51 -1.49
C LYS A 496 -18.26 8.60 -2.64
N THR A 497 -18.95 9.14 -3.64
CA THR A 497 -19.35 8.41 -4.85
C THR A 497 -18.13 7.96 -5.65
N PHE A 498 -17.21 8.88 -5.98
CA PHE A 498 -16.01 8.54 -6.75
C PHE A 498 -15.17 7.44 -6.09
N ASN A 499 -15.06 7.45 -4.76
CA ASN A 499 -14.31 6.45 -4.00
C ASN A 499 -14.94 5.05 -3.99
N GLN A 500 -16.20 4.92 -4.42
CA GLN A 500 -16.94 3.66 -4.53
C GLN A 500 -17.05 3.17 -5.98
N GLU A 501 -16.68 3.98 -6.96
CA GLU A 501 -16.77 3.61 -8.37
C GLU A 501 -15.72 2.55 -8.73
N GLU A 502 -16.20 1.42 -9.26
CA GLU A 502 -15.39 0.34 -9.79
C GLU A 502 -15.63 0.18 -11.30
N LYS A 503 -14.58 -0.15 -12.04
CA LYS A 503 -14.61 -0.53 -13.45
C LYS A 503 -13.98 -1.91 -13.58
N ASP A 504 -14.72 -2.86 -14.16
CA ASP A 504 -14.27 -4.25 -14.33
C ASP A 504 -13.80 -4.93 -13.02
N GLY A 505 -14.50 -4.64 -11.91
CA GLY A 505 -14.18 -5.16 -10.57
C GLY A 505 -12.91 -4.58 -9.93
N LYS A 506 -12.35 -3.51 -10.52
CA LYS A 506 -11.18 -2.77 -10.03
C LYS A 506 -11.56 -1.32 -9.73
N PRO A 507 -10.81 -0.60 -8.88
CA PRO A 507 -11.03 0.83 -8.70
C PRO A 507 -10.99 1.59 -10.02
N LYS A 508 -11.98 2.46 -10.27
CA LYS A 508 -12.02 3.28 -11.50
C LYS A 508 -10.93 4.36 -11.55
N TYR A 509 -10.55 4.86 -10.38
CA TYR A 509 -9.59 5.95 -10.21
C TYR A 509 -8.30 5.43 -9.57
N SER A 510 -7.19 6.14 -9.80
CA SER A 510 -5.85 5.78 -9.34
C SER A 510 -5.70 5.76 -7.81
N GLN A 511 -6.60 6.46 -7.10
CA GLN A 511 -6.58 6.61 -5.65
C GLN A 511 -7.97 6.94 -5.11
N LYS A 512 -8.13 6.78 -3.80
CA LYS A 512 -9.28 7.33 -3.07
C LYS A 512 -8.99 8.77 -2.67
N TYR A 513 -9.96 9.65 -2.85
CA TYR A 513 -9.88 11.08 -2.60
C TYR A 513 -10.41 11.44 -1.21
N ARG A 514 -9.73 12.36 -0.53
CA ARG A 514 -10.12 12.84 0.80
C ARG A 514 -11.42 13.66 0.74
N SER A 515 -12.37 13.34 1.61
CA SER A 515 -13.53 14.20 1.91
C SER A 515 -13.22 15.12 3.10
N ARG A 516 -13.68 16.36 3.06
CA ARG A 516 -13.79 17.24 4.23
C ARG A 516 -14.89 16.73 5.15
N ASP A 517 -14.73 16.95 6.45
CA ASP A 517 -15.82 16.77 7.42
C ASP A 517 -16.81 17.92 7.23
N ASN A 518 -18.09 17.61 7.05
CA ASN A 518 -19.16 18.59 6.81
C ASN A 518 -19.48 19.48 8.03
N ASN A 519 -18.65 19.49 9.07
CA ASN A 519 -18.87 20.21 10.34
C ASN A 519 -18.58 21.72 10.26
N GLY A 520 -18.64 22.32 9.06
CA GLY A 520 -18.48 23.77 8.89
C GLY A 520 -17.06 24.31 9.10
N ASN A 521 -16.06 23.45 9.27
CA ASN A 521 -14.67 23.87 9.24
C ASN A 521 -14.31 24.23 7.79
N ARG A 522 -14.13 25.52 7.50
CA ARG A 522 -13.70 25.98 6.18
C ARG A 522 -12.20 25.74 6.05
N ASP A 523 -11.87 24.50 5.72
CA ASP A 523 -10.51 24.00 5.67
C ASP A 523 -9.78 24.56 4.44
N LEU A 524 -9.06 25.67 4.61
CA LEU A 524 -7.89 25.99 3.78
C LEU A 524 -6.80 24.97 4.08
N GLY A 525 -7.06 23.69 3.83
CA GLY A 525 -6.50 22.49 4.46
C GLY A 525 -4.98 22.26 4.39
N ASP A 526 -4.24 23.32 4.10
CA ASP A 526 -2.85 23.35 3.69
C ASP A 526 -2.10 24.58 4.23
N ILE A 527 -2.70 25.40 5.12
CA ILE A 527 -2.01 26.55 5.77
C ILE A 527 -1.54 26.11 7.15
N VAL A 528 -0.31 25.63 7.31
CA VAL A 528 0.11 25.02 8.57
C VAL A 528 1.34 25.74 9.09
N ASN A 529 1.19 26.52 10.18
CA ASN A 529 2.24 27.41 10.70
C ASN A 529 2.72 28.48 9.70
N SER A 530 1.83 28.93 8.82
CA SER A 530 2.16 29.89 7.75
C SER A 530 2.20 31.36 8.18
N PRO A 531 3.16 32.15 7.68
CA PRO A 531 3.09 33.61 7.78
C PRO A 531 1.82 34.14 7.12
N ILE A 532 1.24 35.17 7.72
CA ILE A 532 0.19 35.99 7.15
C ILE A 532 0.68 37.44 7.09
N VAL A 533 0.46 38.12 5.97
CA VAL A 533 0.96 39.49 5.75
C VAL A 533 -0.11 40.33 5.04
N ALA A 534 -0.28 41.58 5.47
CA ALA A 534 -1.21 42.54 4.89
C ALA A 534 -0.48 43.77 4.33
N VAL A 535 -0.63 44.07 3.04
CA VAL A 535 0.00 45.23 2.36
C VAL A 535 -0.91 45.74 1.24
N GLY A 536 -1.10 47.07 1.12
CA GLY A 536 -1.81 47.68 -0.01
C GLY A 536 -3.26 47.22 -0.20
N GLY A 537 -3.95 46.83 0.88
CA GLY A 537 -5.30 46.26 0.82
C GLY A 537 -5.36 44.82 0.31
N TYR A 538 -4.23 44.13 0.28
CA TYR A 538 -4.11 42.69 0.09
C TYR A 538 -3.71 42.03 1.41
N LEU A 539 -4.20 40.82 1.64
CA LEU A 539 -3.80 39.93 2.72
C LEU A 539 -3.38 38.62 2.06
N ALA A 540 -2.20 38.11 2.34
CA ALA A 540 -1.73 36.84 1.80
C ALA A 540 -1.28 35.91 2.91
N THR A 541 -1.37 34.62 2.63
CA THR A 541 -0.85 33.54 3.47
C THR A 541 -0.29 32.46 2.58
N SER A 542 0.82 31.87 3.01
CA SER A 542 1.36 30.68 2.37
C SER A 542 0.51 29.45 2.71
N ALA A 543 0.72 28.42 1.93
CA ALA A 543 0.20 27.08 2.06
C ALA A 543 1.27 26.07 1.60
N ASN A 544 0.94 24.78 1.68
CA ASN A 544 1.87 23.68 1.44
C ASN A 544 2.71 23.85 0.17
N ASP A 545 4.01 23.53 0.29
CA ASP A 545 4.96 23.42 -0.82
C ASP A 545 4.98 24.67 -1.74
N GLY A 546 4.85 25.86 -1.15
CA GLY A 546 4.94 27.14 -1.85
C GLY A 546 3.64 27.61 -2.51
N MET A 547 2.52 26.92 -2.33
CA MET A 547 1.20 27.45 -2.69
C MET A 547 0.86 28.69 -1.85
N VAL A 548 0.06 29.60 -2.38
CA VAL A 548 -0.37 30.81 -1.64
C VAL A 548 -1.82 31.15 -1.86
N HIS A 549 -2.46 31.70 -0.84
CA HIS A 549 -3.81 32.27 -0.88
C HIS A 549 -3.74 33.79 -0.72
N ILE A 550 -4.37 34.51 -1.63
CA ILE A 550 -4.35 35.97 -1.72
C ILE A 550 -5.78 36.49 -1.62
N PHE A 551 -5.99 37.31 -0.60
CA PHE A 551 -7.25 37.96 -0.29
C PHE A 551 -7.15 39.45 -0.63
N LYS A 552 -8.28 40.02 -1.09
CA LYS A 552 -8.42 41.45 -1.34
C LYS A 552 -9.44 42.03 -0.39
N GLN A 553 -9.10 43.16 0.21
CA GLN A 553 -10.04 43.95 1.01
C GLN A 553 -11.18 44.46 0.11
N SER A 554 -12.41 44.37 0.61
CA SER A 554 -13.65 44.75 -0.08
C SER A 554 -14.62 45.42 0.89
N GLY A 555 -15.45 46.36 0.42
CA GLY A 555 -16.45 47.03 1.26
C GLY A 555 -15.86 48.04 2.26
N GLY A 556 -16.73 48.53 3.17
CA GLY A 556 -16.39 49.61 4.11
C GLY A 556 -15.64 49.17 5.38
N ASP A 557 -15.94 47.97 5.92
CA ASP A 557 -15.22 47.44 7.09
C ASP A 557 -13.82 46.95 6.69
N LYS A 558 -12.78 47.46 7.36
CA LYS A 558 -11.37 47.12 7.08
C LYS A 558 -11.01 45.66 7.35
N ARG A 559 -11.88 44.87 7.97
CA ARG A 559 -11.77 43.42 8.16
C ARG A 559 -12.49 42.61 7.07
N SER A 560 -13.01 43.23 6.02
CA SER A 560 -13.78 42.51 4.99
C SER A 560 -12.87 42.06 3.83
N TYR A 561 -12.10 41.01 4.05
CA TYR A 561 -11.23 40.39 3.04
C TYR A 561 -11.93 39.22 2.33
N ASN A 562 -11.79 39.15 1.01
CA ASN A 562 -12.31 38.03 0.20
C ASN A 562 -11.16 37.33 -0.52
N LEU A 563 -11.15 35.99 -0.53
CA LEU A 563 -10.19 35.18 -1.27
C LEU A 563 -10.38 35.42 -2.76
N LYS A 564 -9.36 36.02 -3.39
CA LYS A 564 -9.38 36.33 -4.81
C LYS A 564 -8.62 35.31 -5.62
N LEU A 565 -7.42 34.94 -5.18
CA LEU A 565 -6.53 34.07 -5.94
C LEU A 565 -5.88 33.02 -5.05
N SER A 566 -5.81 31.79 -5.55
CA SER A 566 -4.90 30.76 -5.06
C SER A 566 -3.91 30.42 -6.16
N TYR A 567 -2.61 30.48 -5.86
CA TYR A 567 -1.54 30.21 -6.82
C TYR A 567 -0.87 28.87 -6.52
N ILE A 568 -0.74 28.03 -7.54
CA ILE A 568 -0.03 26.75 -7.48
C ILE A 568 1.20 26.83 -8.41
N PRO A 569 2.42 26.82 -7.87
CA PRO A 569 3.65 26.80 -8.68
C PRO A 569 3.92 25.38 -9.25
N GLY A 570 3.00 24.87 -10.08
CA GLY A 570 2.91 23.46 -10.49
C GLY A 570 4.12 22.88 -11.23
N THR A 571 4.94 23.73 -11.86
CA THR A 571 6.15 23.29 -12.55
C THR A 571 7.40 23.28 -11.68
N MET A 572 7.31 23.68 -10.41
CA MET A 572 8.46 23.67 -9.52
C MET A 572 8.84 22.25 -9.16
N PRO A 573 10.14 21.90 -9.22
CA PRO A 573 10.61 20.59 -8.81
C PRO A 573 10.42 20.42 -7.30
N ARG A 574 9.87 19.28 -6.90
CA ARG A 574 9.80 18.91 -5.49
C ARG A 574 11.17 18.45 -5.01
N GLN A 575 11.47 18.65 -3.73
CA GLN A 575 12.59 17.94 -3.11
C GLN A 575 12.30 16.43 -3.17
N TYR A 576 13.17 15.69 -3.86
CA TYR A 576 13.20 14.23 -3.78
C TYR A 576 13.88 13.83 -2.48
N PHE A 577 13.22 12.97 -1.71
CA PHE A 577 13.87 12.28 -0.60
C PHE A 577 14.16 10.84 -1.04
N ASP A 578 15.31 10.27 -0.70
CA ASP A 578 15.74 8.94 -1.19
C ASP A 578 14.79 7.77 -0.85
N ASN A 579 13.80 8.02 0.01
CA ASN A 579 12.74 7.11 0.42
C ASN A 579 11.38 7.37 -0.26
N ASP A 580 11.30 8.34 -1.15
CA ASP A 580 10.14 8.56 -2.00
C ASP A 580 10.05 7.48 -3.08
N THR A 581 8.83 7.00 -3.38
CA THR A 581 8.62 6.00 -4.45
C THR A 581 9.25 6.48 -5.75
N SER A 582 9.74 5.57 -6.60
CA SER A 582 10.39 5.91 -7.88
C SER A 582 9.56 6.84 -8.78
N ALA A 583 8.23 6.86 -8.60
CA ALA A 583 7.30 7.78 -9.27
C ALA A 583 7.42 9.26 -8.86
N LEU A 584 8.16 9.58 -7.78
CA LEU A 584 8.35 10.95 -7.27
C LEU A 584 9.76 11.49 -7.58
N LYS A 585 10.64 10.67 -8.16
CA LYS A 585 11.95 11.10 -8.65
C LYS A 585 11.74 12.07 -9.81
N ASP A 586 12.32 13.26 -9.71
CA ASP A 586 12.11 14.38 -10.66
C ASP A 586 10.64 14.83 -10.79
N SER A 587 9.87 14.69 -9.71
CA SER A 587 8.47 15.14 -9.64
C SER A 587 8.35 16.66 -9.53
N THR A 588 7.21 17.19 -9.98
CA THR A 588 6.85 18.60 -9.85
C THR A 588 5.61 18.75 -8.98
N LEU A 589 5.37 19.94 -8.43
CA LEU A 589 4.19 20.19 -7.58
C LEU A 589 2.87 19.78 -8.26
N ALA A 590 2.72 19.97 -9.58
CA ALA A 590 1.54 19.53 -10.33
C ALA A 590 1.33 18.01 -10.27
N LYS A 591 2.42 17.22 -10.38
CA LYS A 591 2.38 15.75 -10.28
C LYS A 591 2.07 15.26 -8.86
N GLU A 592 2.37 16.08 -7.86
CA GLU A 592 2.14 15.80 -6.44
C GLU A 592 0.73 16.16 -5.97
N LEU A 593 -0.04 16.94 -6.74
CA LEU A 593 -1.41 17.30 -6.35
C LEU A 593 -2.26 16.07 -6.02
N ARG A 594 -2.04 14.95 -6.74
CA ARG A 594 -2.71 13.68 -6.43
C ARG A 594 -2.39 13.19 -5.02
N ALA A 595 -1.14 13.30 -4.57
CA ALA A 595 -0.75 12.86 -3.24
C ALA A 595 -1.46 13.67 -2.15
N PHE A 596 -1.61 14.98 -2.33
CA PHE A 596 -2.38 15.83 -1.40
C PHE A 596 -3.86 15.48 -1.36
N ALA A 597 -4.39 14.99 -2.48
CA ALA A 597 -5.78 14.61 -2.64
C ALA A 597 -6.12 13.23 -2.05
N GLU A 598 -5.12 12.40 -1.76
CA GLU A 598 -5.30 11.02 -1.29
C GLU A 598 -5.97 10.94 0.10
N LYS A 599 -6.97 10.05 0.28
CA LYS A 599 -7.69 9.84 1.56
C LYS A 599 -6.75 9.54 2.74
N GLY A 600 -5.62 8.87 2.48
CA GLY A 600 -4.62 8.48 3.48
C GLY A 600 -3.59 9.56 3.84
N TYR A 601 -3.60 10.70 3.16
CA TYR A 601 -2.62 11.78 3.31
C TYR A 601 -2.60 12.34 4.74
N VAL A 602 -1.44 12.29 5.41
CA VAL A 602 -1.25 12.86 6.77
C VAL A 602 0.19 13.35 7.01
N GLY A 603 0.29 14.34 7.89
CA GLY A 603 1.34 14.59 8.90
C GLY A 603 2.77 14.85 8.44
N ASP A 604 3.38 13.89 7.75
CA ASP A 604 4.81 13.90 7.43
C ASP A 604 5.09 14.24 5.96
N ARG A 605 4.05 14.36 5.14
CA ARG A 605 4.12 14.88 3.75
C ARG A 605 3.76 16.36 3.66
N TYR A 606 3.34 17.00 4.75
CA TYR A 606 3.16 18.45 4.80
C TYR A 606 4.53 19.08 4.58
N GLY A 607 4.78 19.55 3.35
CA GLY A 607 5.93 20.40 3.09
C GLY A 607 5.84 21.61 3.98
N VAL A 608 6.96 22.02 4.56
CA VAL A 608 6.99 23.28 5.32
C VAL A 608 6.60 24.41 4.38
N ASP A 609 5.59 25.18 4.79
CA ASP A 609 5.06 26.30 4.03
C ASP A 609 6.19 27.23 3.59
N GLY A 610 6.21 27.53 2.30
CA GLY A 610 7.18 28.43 1.73
C GLY A 610 6.91 29.86 2.16
N GLY A 611 7.94 30.56 2.64
CA GLY A 611 7.82 31.97 2.97
C GLY A 611 7.52 32.83 1.74
N PHE A 612 6.95 34.02 1.98
CA PHE A 612 6.73 35.02 0.95
C PHE A 612 6.94 36.43 1.50
N VAL A 613 7.12 37.39 0.60
CA VAL A 613 7.19 38.82 0.91
C VAL A 613 6.19 39.56 0.03
N LEU A 614 5.45 40.49 0.63
CA LEU A 614 4.63 41.48 -0.09
C LEU A 614 5.32 42.85 -0.06
N ARG A 615 5.39 43.51 -1.22
CA ARG A 615 5.93 44.87 -1.34
C ARG A 615 4.99 45.75 -2.16
N GLN A 616 4.65 46.90 -1.59
CA GLN A 616 3.97 47.97 -2.31
C GLN A 616 5.03 48.87 -2.96
N VAL A 617 4.86 49.16 -4.24
CA VAL A 617 5.75 50.03 -5.01
C VAL A 617 4.88 51.02 -5.77
N GLU A 618 5.22 52.30 -5.67
CA GLU A 618 4.64 53.33 -6.52
C GLU A 618 5.50 53.47 -7.78
N ARG A 619 4.89 53.27 -8.94
CA ARG A 619 5.56 53.39 -10.24
C ARG A 619 4.59 53.97 -11.27
N ASP A 620 5.03 54.99 -12.00
CA ASP A 620 4.25 55.68 -13.03
C ASP A 620 2.91 56.22 -12.50
N GLY A 621 2.91 56.76 -11.26
CA GLY A 621 1.70 57.24 -10.58
C GLY A 621 0.70 56.14 -10.21
N LYS A 622 1.08 54.87 -10.33
CA LYS A 622 0.26 53.71 -9.98
C LYS A 622 0.90 52.93 -8.85
N THR A 623 0.13 52.73 -7.79
CA THR A 623 0.50 51.82 -6.71
C THR A 623 0.31 50.38 -7.16
N ARG A 624 1.39 49.60 -7.16
CA ARG A 624 1.38 48.16 -7.42
C ARG A 624 1.79 47.40 -6.18
N VAL A 625 1.28 46.18 -6.04
CA VAL A 625 1.68 45.27 -4.96
C VAL A 625 2.25 44.02 -5.60
N PHE A 626 3.51 43.74 -5.31
CA PHE A 626 4.21 42.56 -5.77
C PHE A 626 4.36 41.56 -4.64
N MET A 627 4.29 40.29 -5.00
CA MET A 627 4.53 39.18 -4.10
C MET A 627 5.70 38.35 -4.63
N PHE A 628 6.64 38.03 -3.75
CA PHE A 628 7.71 37.07 -4.04
C PHE A 628 7.53 35.89 -3.09
N GLY A 629 7.26 34.71 -3.64
CA GLY A 629 7.07 33.48 -2.88
C GLY A 629 8.19 32.49 -3.18
N ALA A 630 8.42 31.57 -2.24
CA ALA A 630 9.35 30.48 -2.39
C ALA A 630 8.72 29.14 -2.03
N MET A 631 9.37 28.03 -2.39
CA MET A 631 8.86 26.67 -2.20
C MET A 631 9.03 26.11 -0.77
N GLY A 632 9.76 26.81 0.11
CA GLY A 632 10.06 26.32 1.47
C GLY A 632 10.91 25.04 1.46
N PHE A 633 10.56 24.06 2.30
CA PHE A 633 11.16 22.71 2.23
C PHE A 633 10.53 21.83 1.14
N GLY A 634 9.44 22.28 0.51
CA GLY A 634 8.76 21.53 -0.53
C GLY A 634 9.57 21.37 -1.81
N GLY A 635 10.54 22.23 -2.05
CA GLY A 635 11.38 22.17 -3.24
C GLY A 635 12.33 23.35 -3.35
N ARG A 636 13.08 23.39 -4.45
CA ARG A 636 13.98 24.50 -4.76
C ARG A 636 13.37 25.32 -5.89
N GLY A 637 12.83 26.49 -5.53
CA GLY A 637 12.21 27.40 -6.48
C GLY A 637 11.63 28.64 -5.83
N ALA A 638 11.46 29.68 -6.64
CA ALA A 638 10.83 30.95 -6.25
C ALA A 638 9.98 31.49 -7.40
N TYR A 639 9.01 32.33 -7.08
CA TYR A 639 8.10 32.93 -8.06
C TYR A 639 7.72 34.35 -7.67
N ALA A 640 7.30 35.13 -8.67
CA ALA A 640 6.86 36.51 -8.48
C ALA A 640 5.48 36.74 -9.09
N LEU A 641 4.62 37.45 -8.35
CA LEU A 641 3.27 37.81 -8.75
C LEU A 641 3.07 39.33 -8.71
N ASP A 642 2.39 39.89 -9.71
CA ASP A 642 1.88 41.26 -9.73
C ASP A 642 0.39 41.25 -9.33
N LEU A 643 0.13 41.51 -8.05
CA LEU A 643 -1.22 41.44 -7.48
C LEU A 643 -2.13 42.57 -7.98
N SER A 644 -1.58 43.63 -8.59
CA SER A 644 -2.40 44.70 -9.20
C SER A 644 -3.24 44.17 -10.37
N LYS A 645 -2.87 43.02 -10.95
CA LYS A 645 -3.60 42.38 -12.04
C LYS A 645 -4.67 41.40 -11.55
N ILE A 646 -4.82 41.20 -10.24
CA ILE A 646 -5.82 40.27 -9.69
C ILE A 646 -7.26 40.69 -10.03
N ASP A 647 -7.49 42.00 -10.13
CA ASP A 647 -8.80 42.58 -10.43
C ASP A 647 -9.04 42.69 -11.94
N SER A 648 -8.09 42.24 -12.77
CA SER A 648 -8.30 42.14 -14.21
C SER A 648 -9.18 40.94 -14.55
N ASN A 649 -9.87 40.97 -15.69
CA ASN A 649 -10.60 39.81 -16.24
C ASN A 649 -9.67 38.64 -16.65
N ASN A 650 -8.36 38.72 -16.35
CA ASN A 650 -7.36 37.73 -16.69
C ASN A 650 -6.44 37.43 -15.48
N PRO A 651 -6.86 36.54 -14.55
CA PRO A 651 -6.06 36.22 -13.35
C PRO A 651 -4.72 35.56 -13.68
N THR A 652 -4.58 34.96 -14.86
CA THR A 652 -3.30 34.35 -15.28
C THR A 652 -2.19 35.38 -15.49
N ALA A 653 -2.56 36.64 -15.76
CA ALA A 653 -1.60 37.73 -15.94
C ALA A 653 -0.90 38.16 -14.64
N VAL A 654 -1.37 37.67 -13.48
CA VAL A 654 -0.78 37.92 -12.16
C VAL A 654 0.61 37.30 -12.04
N SER A 655 0.85 36.11 -12.61
CA SER A 655 2.16 35.46 -12.56
C SER A 655 3.13 36.17 -13.50
N LEU A 656 4.25 36.65 -12.95
CA LEU A 656 5.30 37.34 -13.71
C LEU A 656 6.32 36.33 -14.22
N PHE A 657 6.94 35.59 -13.30
CA PHE A 657 7.94 34.57 -13.61
C PHE A 657 8.07 33.57 -12.48
N ASP A 658 8.64 32.43 -12.83
CA ASP A 658 8.93 31.29 -11.98
C ASP A 658 10.40 30.92 -12.20
N VAL A 659 11.21 30.90 -11.14
CA VAL A 659 12.60 30.45 -11.17
C VAL A 659 12.70 29.08 -10.53
N LYS A 660 13.15 28.10 -11.31
CA LYS A 660 13.36 26.72 -10.87
C LYS A 660 14.85 26.48 -10.63
N HIS A 661 15.15 25.50 -9.80
CA HIS A 661 16.49 24.94 -9.75
C HIS A 661 16.68 23.94 -10.89
N ASP A 662 17.58 24.25 -11.84
CA ASP A 662 17.95 23.34 -12.92
C ASP A 662 19.14 22.48 -12.51
N ASN A 663 18.90 21.16 -12.39
CA ASN A 663 19.93 20.15 -12.12
C ASN A 663 20.44 19.45 -13.39
N ASN A 664 20.04 19.90 -14.59
CA ASN A 664 20.54 19.33 -15.83
C ASN A 664 22.02 19.72 -16.01
N GLY A 665 22.89 18.81 -15.58
CA GLY A 665 24.32 18.95 -15.64
C GLY A 665 24.82 19.29 -17.05
N LYS A 666 25.84 20.16 -17.07
CA LYS A 666 26.63 20.67 -18.20
C LYS A 666 26.04 21.94 -18.87
N ASN A 667 26.67 23.07 -18.56
CA ASN A 667 26.68 24.31 -19.35
C ASN A 667 25.32 24.87 -19.78
N SER A 668 24.45 25.23 -18.83
CA SER A 668 23.48 26.29 -19.08
C SER A 668 23.97 27.57 -18.40
N ASN A 669 24.16 28.65 -19.17
CA ASN A 669 24.58 29.97 -18.66
C ASN A 669 23.51 30.65 -17.76
N ASN A 670 22.52 29.90 -17.29
CA ASN A 670 21.35 30.34 -16.54
C ASN A 670 20.97 29.39 -15.38
N SER A 671 21.89 28.52 -14.92
CA SER A 671 21.62 27.64 -13.77
C SER A 671 21.57 28.46 -12.48
N VAL A 672 20.37 28.85 -12.05
CA VAL A 672 20.20 29.52 -10.75
C VAL A 672 20.31 28.48 -9.62
N GLN A 673 21.37 28.57 -8.82
CA GLN A 673 21.51 27.80 -7.59
C GLN A 673 20.66 28.42 -6.48
N LEU A 674 19.35 28.20 -6.55
CA LEU A 674 18.45 28.54 -5.44
C LEU A 674 18.61 27.51 -4.31
N GLY A 675 19.06 27.98 -3.15
CA GLY A 675 19.04 27.19 -1.92
C GLY A 675 17.62 27.01 -1.37
N TYR A 676 17.47 26.17 -0.34
CA TYR A 676 16.23 26.13 0.42
C TYR A 676 16.08 27.44 1.18
N THR A 677 15.02 28.19 0.89
CA THR A 677 14.64 29.36 1.69
C THR A 677 14.01 28.87 2.99
N VAL A 678 14.79 28.95 4.06
CA VAL A 678 14.32 28.71 5.42
C VAL A 678 13.78 30.04 5.94
N GLY A 679 12.46 30.19 6.01
CA GLY A 679 11.76 31.41 6.48
C GLY A 679 11.89 31.64 7.96
#